data_AF-A0ABD0V8Y3-F1
#
_entry.id   AF-A0ABD0V8Y3-F1
#
_cell.length_a   1.000
_cell.length_b   1.000
_cell.length_c   1.000
_cell.angle_alpha   90.00
_cell.angle_beta   90.00
_cell.angle_gamma   90.00
#
_symmetry.space_group_name_H-M   'P 1'
#
loop_
_entity.id
_entity.type
_entity.pdbx_description
1 polymer ?
#
loop_
_entity_poly.entity_id
_entity_poly.type
_entity_poly.pdbx_seq_one_letter_code
_entity_poly.pdbx_strand_id
1 'polypeptide(L)'
;MEKISAACAMEWSIELEKGLRSKKPGHRIEAIKRIGHKLQQWSMEPSITLAISDVYNMVPGEDILFANTIILRLADAFCNGDMEVRRCILKVFLVELQHITKKGKNYDGILARKRMPNYLELLKRLLTVYDSGDLEAKCLTLRMFGCWAGLATDSSHICFLIHKSMQSNHDLEVKASLFAAGCFSRLSEDFACIFLKILISIISSITRSPDVRLEAVRALAKLQCSSAITKYAYQAGRTVLLDLPVDDIKAEMLSSLSKLASKTSLIYLDQSFLNHEYPIPLKARALRCLYFLLGGGSCHFPVRKNILSALCSMFDDNNLSLSLQCLALQILCKIFSNRQLNLPISDIPDLVKVVVVVKNADTPKKKRRLALNLLIDILCSMKKGGKEHYASSTNWLSHIAQLQGSSSSGLLTSSGCSLTLLISNISFLIMDQVNFLVKEIICTCHKEVKCVENLKSGSELFIFKKKLKSILNLILRLVQEDSSSVLVAFSELRCIVYYLVSLLTEGRGETCIASEAVSQKDTNCKTNDIVFRPLESDGEQITVIFALILCLCRFANACISILHETNSITSEVRHILKDVVNCIKLSECSCYYSFEVFCLIIHSFVFDYDFKEGNGNKVKVGDEICCPHSICWFHQECIALDFTKKILRRGDYWEVYKAGKYSCLQGLVLINSFQYSSDSDHPFSYSGGEANACVGEGYNWNVFRANLSRICGRICSSEKVLEASADFNGVFFFQRWFLNLRGNFLQIIVETLSLLCSSTLAEEKYKNSTTLNPLHATKVTHDMHALVCALARLSFRLNKLAKGYDLLATSFMDIDAVSFRGISRLGFICSTLAFCTSFATNVLNRPAFKNIISSSANNLEFYSNLKIVQDLAERLMDTDYTIARKLMKFILAKEEIKHGLYSKMNMHGPTLFDNVSLSLIQSAISGILCVQVDLEVVNDEEDLIAIFLRGLQHLFCFITKWMEIPLITPKYFFSVRPCIGSELYIFHANSFHRDEILVRSGVQLPLNLCIQLKNASNKKCASIAKIYCVLAVRAADRFTNGSGRLAPAQCVLQIHKAEDTLWLSEILLHLLRANNVETDKEHQNVVDDGSFLATYASFEPNKMGLGFSTCLLNISHLPEGSYPIKWHSCCVDDRGFYWNLLPLNNESVFTIKKT
;
A
#
# COMPACT_ATOMS: atom_id res chain seq x y z
N MET A 1 -27.75 -21.91 12.27
CA MET A 1 -26.78 -21.91 11.15
C MET A 1 -27.47 -22.51 9.95
N GLU A 2 -27.28 -21.94 8.75
CA GLU A 2 -27.72 -22.60 7.51
C GLU A 2 -26.93 -23.92 7.35
N LYS A 3 -27.61 -25.00 6.96
CA LYS A 3 -26.95 -26.30 6.72
C LYS A 3 -26.08 -26.21 5.47
N ILE A 4 -24.82 -26.65 5.55
CA ILE A 4 -23.92 -26.78 4.40
C ILE A 4 -24.44 -27.83 3.39
N SER A 5 -24.05 -27.73 2.12
CA SER A 5 -24.55 -28.61 1.05
C SER A 5 -24.35 -30.09 1.36
N ALA A 6 -23.22 -30.43 1.97
CA ALA A 6 -22.88 -31.79 2.32
C ALA A 6 -23.81 -32.39 3.40
N ALA A 7 -24.24 -31.61 4.38
CA ALA A 7 -25.18 -32.05 5.42
C ALA A 7 -26.60 -32.29 4.85
N CYS A 8 -26.91 -31.69 3.70
CA CYS A 8 -28.19 -31.88 3.00
C CYS A 8 -28.14 -32.98 1.92
N ALA A 9 -26.96 -33.56 1.65
CA ALA A 9 -26.74 -34.45 0.51
C ALA A 9 -27.60 -35.73 0.56
N MET A 10 -27.83 -36.30 1.75
CA MET A 10 -28.71 -37.46 1.92
C MET A 10 -30.15 -37.15 1.47
N GLU A 11 -30.71 -36.04 1.94
CA GLU A 11 -32.05 -35.60 1.58
C GLU A 11 -32.16 -35.34 0.09
N TRP A 12 -31.19 -34.64 -0.48
CA TRP A 12 -31.12 -34.36 -1.91
C TRP A 12 -31.06 -35.63 -2.75
N SER A 13 -30.32 -36.64 -2.29
CA SER A 13 -30.27 -37.95 -2.92
C SER A 13 -31.64 -38.62 -2.92
N ILE A 14 -32.35 -38.64 -1.79
CA ILE A 14 -33.70 -39.22 -1.66
C ILE A 14 -34.72 -38.49 -2.55
N GLU A 15 -34.70 -37.16 -2.55
CA GLU A 15 -35.55 -36.34 -3.42
C GLU A 15 -35.32 -36.65 -4.90
N LEU A 16 -34.05 -36.76 -5.31
CA LEU A 16 -33.69 -37.11 -6.68
C LEU A 16 -34.27 -38.47 -7.07
N GLU A 17 -34.10 -39.49 -6.23
CA GLU A 17 -34.61 -40.84 -6.51
C GLU A 17 -36.13 -40.85 -6.66
N LYS A 18 -36.85 -40.16 -5.76
CA LYS A 18 -38.32 -39.99 -5.87
C LYS A 18 -38.70 -39.28 -7.17
N GLY A 19 -37.95 -38.25 -7.54
CA GLY A 19 -38.15 -37.50 -8.78
C GLY A 19 -37.93 -38.34 -10.03
N LEU A 20 -36.86 -39.14 -10.06
CA LEU A 20 -36.50 -40.02 -11.19
C LEU A 20 -37.50 -41.17 -11.38
N ARG A 21 -38.06 -41.71 -10.29
CA ARG A 21 -39.09 -42.78 -10.34
C ARG A 21 -40.48 -42.26 -10.72
N SER A 22 -40.72 -40.95 -10.69
CA SER A 22 -42.01 -40.37 -11.03
C SER A 22 -42.41 -40.72 -12.48
N LYS A 23 -43.67 -41.10 -12.67
CA LYS A 23 -44.28 -41.32 -13.99
C LYS A 23 -44.94 -40.05 -14.54
N LYS A 24 -44.99 -38.95 -13.77
CA LYS A 24 -45.56 -37.67 -14.21
C LYS A 24 -44.66 -37.05 -15.28
N PRO A 25 -45.23 -36.58 -16.42
CA PRO A 25 -44.45 -35.98 -17.50
C PRO A 25 -43.70 -34.73 -17.00
N GLY A 26 -42.45 -34.54 -17.44
CA GLY A 26 -41.59 -33.42 -17.05
C GLY A 26 -40.98 -33.48 -15.64
N HIS A 27 -41.53 -34.28 -14.72
CA HIS A 27 -41.10 -34.31 -13.32
C HIS A 27 -39.67 -34.87 -13.14
N ARG A 28 -39.26 -35.82 -13.99
CA ARG A 28 -37.87 -36.34 -14.01
C ARG A 28 -36.87 -35.25 -14.39
N ILE A 29 -37.20 -34.46 -15.42
CA ILE A 29 -36.37 -33.35 -15.91
C ILE A 29 -36.26 -32.27 -14.85
N GLU A 30 -37.36 -31.95 -14.17
CA GLU A 30 -37.36 -30.97 -13.09
C GLU A 30 -36.49 -31.41 -11.90
N ALA A 31 -36.58 -32.69 -11.51
CA ALA A 31 -35.73 -33.26 -10.47
C ALA A 31 -34.24 -33.17 -10.84
N ILE A 32 -33.89 -33.47 -12.10
CA ILE A 32 -32.51 -33.36 -12.61
C ILE A 32 -32.02 -31.89 -12.60
N LYS A 33 -32.86 -30.93 -12.99
CA LYS A 33 -32.50 -29.50 -12.93
C LYS A 33 -32.25 -29.03 -11.49
N ARG A 34 -33.15 -29.40 -10.57
CA ARG A 34 -33.04 -29.04 -9.14
C ARG A 34 -31.75 -29.59 -8.53
N ILE A 35 -31.44 -30.87 -8.76
CA ILE A 35 -30.17 -31.43 -8.25
C ILE A 35 -28.95 -30.80 -8.94
N GLY A 36 -29.06 -30.42 -10.22
CA GLY A 36 -27.97 -29.76 -10.94
C GLY A 36 -27.53 -28.44 -10.30
N HIS A 37 -28.49 -27.60 -9.87
CA HIS A 37 -28.17 -26.37 -9.13
C HIS A 37 -27.53 -26.66 -7.76
N LYS A 38 -28.03 -27.66 -7.05
CA LYS A 38 -27.49 -28.10 -5.74
C LYS A 38 -26.03 -28.62 -5.88
N LEU A 39 -25.72 -29.38 -6.93
CA LEU A 39 -24.35 -29.84 -7.21
C LEU A 39 -23.38 -28.70 -7.52
N GLN A 40 -23.83 -27.68 -8.26
CA GLN A 40 -23.00 -26.49 -8.54
C GLN A 40 -22.66 -25.73 -7.27
N GLN A 41 -23.64 -25.54 -6.38
CA GLN A 41 -23.42 -24.92 -5.07
C GLN A 41 -22.39 -25.73 -4.27
N TRP A 42 -22.55 -27.05 -4.22
CA TRP A 42 -21.65 -27.93 -3.48
C TRP A 42 -20.21 -27.90 -4.01
N SER A 43 -20.01 -27.81 -5.33
CA SER A 43 -18.68 -27.66 -5.94
C SER A 43 -17.97 -26.32 -5.67
N MET A 44 -18.69 -25.33 -5.16
CA MET A 44 -18.12 -24.04 -4.76
C MET A 44 -17.70 -24.00 -3.30
N GLU A 45 -18.25 -24.89 -2.46
CA GLU A 45 -17.90 -25.03 -1.05
C GLU A 45 -16.51 -25.70 -0.87
N PRO A 46 -15.77 -25.35 0.20
CA PRO A 46 -14.49 -25.99 0.50
C PRO A 46 -14.66 -27.48 0.85
N SER A 47 -13.57 -28.25 0.79
CA SER A 47 -13.58 -29.63 1.27
C SER A 47 -13.88 -29.70 2.76
N ILE A 48 -14.66 -30.70 3.16
CA ILE A 48 -15.07 -30.89 4.54
C ILE A 48 -13.88 -31.40 5.33
N THR A 49 -13.53 -30.67 6.39
CA THR A 49 -12.53 -31.09 7.38
C THR A 49 -13.23 -31.80 8.54
N LEU A 50 -12.48 -32.54 9.34
CA LEU A 50 -13.00 -33.18 10.56
C LEU A 50 -13.74 -32.17 11.46
N ALA A 51 -13.16 -30.97 11.64
CA ALA A 51 -13.80 -29.90 12.41
C ALA A 51 -15.15 -29.43 11.83
N ILE A 52 -15.30 -29.40 10.50
CA ILE A 52 -16.58 -29.05 9.86
C ILE A 52 -17.58 -30.21 10.03
N SER A 53 -17.11 -31.46 9.93
CA SER A 53 -17.94 -32.65 10.17
C SER A 53 -18.54 -32.63 11.59
N ASP A 54 -17.72 -32.32 12.59
CA ASP A 54 -18.12 -32.26 14.01
C ASP A 54 -19.14 -31.14 14.26
N VAL A 55 -18.99 -29.97 13.63
CA VAL A 55 -19.92 -28.84 13.77
C VAL A 55 -21.32 -29.16 13.24
N TYR A 56 -21.44 -29.99 12.22
CA TYR A 56 -22.71 -30.35 11.59
C TYR A 56 -23.22 -31.76 11.94
N ASN A 57 -22.59 -32.45 12.90
CA ASN A 57 -22.89 -33.84 13.29
C ASN A 57 -22.88 -34.82 12.09
N MET A 58 -21.98 -34.62 11.13
CA MET A 58 -21.83 -35.50 9.97
C MET A 58 -20.86 -36.64 10.29
N VAL A 59 -21.11 -37.82 9.73
CA VAL A 59 -20.17 -38.94 9.80
C VAL A 59 -19.00 -38.69 8.83
N PRO A 60 -17.73 -38.84 9.23
CA PRO A 60 -16.59 -38.67 8.32
C PRO A 60 -16.73 -39.54 7.06
N GLY A 61 -16.68 -38.92 5.88
CA GLY A 61 -16.81 -39.60 4.57
C GLY A 61 -18.26 -39.75 4.07
N GLU A 62 -19.25 -39.32 4.84
CA GLU A 62 -20.67 -39.30 4.44
C GLU A 62 -20.91 -38.44 3.20
N ASP A 63 -20.19 -37.32 3.09
CA ASP A 63 -20.21 -36.42 1.95
C ASP A 63 -19.75 -37.09 0.64
N ILE A 64 -18.68 -37.88 0.71
CA ILE A 64 -18.14 -38.66 -0.41
C ILE A 64 -19.16 -39.74 -0.83
N LEU A 65 -19.75 -40.44 0.14
CA LEU A 65 -20.72 -41.50 -0.10
C LEU A 65 -21.96 -40.98 -0.84
N PHE A 66 -22.55 -39.87 -0.38
CA PHE A 66 -23.75 -39.32 -1.01
C PHE A 66 -23.47 -38.62 -2.33
N ALA A 67 -22.32 -37.96 -2.49
CA ALA A 67 -21.91 -37.43 -3.79
C ALA A 67 -21.83 -38.56 -4.83
N ASN A 68 -21.11 -39.65 -4.50
CA ASN A 68 -20.99 -40.83 -5.37
C ASN A 68 -22.37 -41.44 -5.68
N THR A 69 -23.25 -41.53 -4.69
CA THR A 69 -24.61 -42.07 -4.86
C THR A 69 -25.47 -41.22 -5.80
N ILE A 70 -25.45 -39.89 -5.66
CA ILE A 70 -26.20 -38.97 -6.53
C ILE A 70 -25.73 -39.10 -7.98
N ILE A 71 -24.41 -39.15 -8.21
CA ILE A 71 -23.86 -39.29 -9.57
C ILE A 71 -24.18 -40.66 -10.16
N LEU A 72 -24.13 -41.74 -9.38
CA LEU A 72 -24.57 -43.07 -9.83
C LEU A 72 -26.04 -43.07 -10.26
N ARG A 73 -26.93 -42.44 -9.49
CA ARG A 73 -28.36 -42.31 -9.85
C ARG A 73 -28.55 -41.52 -11.15
N LEU A 74 -27.77 -40.45 -11.34
CA LEU A 74 -27.78 -39.70 -12.59
C LEU A 74 -27.24 -40.53 -13.77
N ALA A 75 -26.22 -41.35 -13.55
CA ALA A 75 -25.70 -42.25 -14.58
C ALA A 75 -26.73 -43.33 -14.96
N ASP A 76 -27.42 -43.90 -13.98
CA ASP A 76 -28.49 -44.89 -14.22
C ASP A 76 -29.67 -44.27 -14.98
N ALA A 77 -30.06 -43.05 -14.60
CA ALA A 77 -31.07 -42.28 -15.31
C ALA A 77 -30.63 -41.91 -16.75
N PHE A 78 -29.34 -41.69 -16.99
CA PHE A 78 -28.80 -41.47 -18.33
C PHE A 78 -28.87 -42.75 -19.18
N CYS A 79 -28.59 -43.91 -18.59
CA CYS A 79 -28.64 -45.19 -19.30
C CYS A 79 -30.07 -45.57 -19.70
N ASN A 80 -30.99 -45.52 -18.73
CA ASN A 80 -32.36 -46.01 -18.91
C ASN A 80 -33.34 -44.93 -19.41
N GLY A 81 -32.93 -43.67 -19.40
CA GLY A 81 -33.78 -42.53 -19.77
C GLY A 81 -33.94 -42.34 -21.27
N ASP A 82 -34.96 -41.58 -21.66
CA ASP A 82 -35.13 -41.09 -23.02
C ASP A 82 -34.09 -40.02 -23.38
N MET A 83 -34.13 -39.56 -24.63
CA MET A 83 -33.20 -38.56 -25.13
C MET A 83 -33.32 -37.20 -24.42
N GLU A 84 -34.50 -36.83 -23.93
CA GLU A 84 -34.67 -35.57 -23.18
C GLU A 84 -34.01 -35.63 -21.81
N VAL A 85 -34.17 -36.75 -21.09
CA VAL A 85 -33.49 -37.04 -19.83
C VAL A 85 -31.98 -37.01 -20.03
N ARG A 86 -31.45 -37.70 -21.06
CA ARG A 86 -30.01 -37.69 -21.38
C ARG A 86 -29.48 -36.28 -21.65
N ARG A 87 -30.19 -35.50 -22.48
CA ARG A 87 -29.82 -34.09 -22.76
C ARG A 87 -29.87 -33.23 -21.49
N CYS A 88 -30.83 -33.45 -20.60
CA CYS A 88 -30.95 -32.71 -19.34
C CYS A 88 -29.78 -33.01 -18.39
N ILE A 89 -29.41 -34.29 -18.24
CA ILE A 89 -28.28 -34.69 -17.39
C ILE A 89 -26.96 -34.15 -17.97
N LEU A 90 -26.77 -34.23 -19.30
CA LEU A 90 -25.59 -33.65 -19.94
C LEU A 90 -25.48 -32.14 -19.68
N LYS A 91 -26.60 -31.39 -19.70
CA LYS A 91 -26.59 -29.95 -19.38
C LYS A 91 -26.08 -29.67 -17.97
N VAL A 92 -26.43 -30.50 -16.98
CA VAL A 92 -25.92 -30.37 -15.61
C VAL A 92 -24.39 -30.43 -15.59
N PHE A 93 -23.81 -31.44 -16.23
CA PHE A 93 -22.36 -31.63 -16.24
C PHE A 93 -21.61 -30.67 -17.17
N LEU A 94 -22.25 -30.14 -18.22
CA LEU A 94 -21.66 -29.07 -19.03
C LEU A 94 -21.49 -27.77 -18.24
N VAL A 95 -22.40 -27.45 -17.31
CA VAL A 95 -22.22 -26.29 -16.42
C VAL A 95 -21.08 -26.56 -15.43
N GLU A 96 -21.03 -27.76 -14.85
CA GLU A 96 -19.94 -28.15 -13.94
C GLU A 96 -18.57 -28.08 -14.62
N LEU A 97 -18.49 -28.48 -15.89
CA LEU A 97 -17.27 -28.39 -16.70
C LEU A 97 -16.75 -26.94 -16.80
N GLN A 98 -17.62 -25.93 -16.82
CA GLN A 98 -17.17 -24.52 -16.82
C GLN A 98 -16.41 -24.17 -15.54
N HIS A 99 -16.81 -24.70 -14.39
CA HIS A 99 -16.10 -24.52 -13.12
C HIS A 99 -14.75 -25.25 -13.12
N ILE A 100 -14.71 -26.48 -13.63
CA ILE A 100 -13.46 -27.23 -13.83
C ILE A 100 -12.51 -26.44 -14.72
N THR A 101 -13.00 -25.86 -15.82
CA THR A 101 -12.14 -25.11 -16.75
C THR A 101 -11.53 -23.84 -16.15
N LYS A 102 -12.25 -23.16 -15.24
CA LYS A 102 -11.79 -21.96 -14.52
C LYS A 102 -10.79 -22.28 -13.41
N LYS A 103 -11.09 -23.29 -12.58
CA LYS A 103 -10.23 -23.69 -11.44
C LYS A 103 -8.99 -24.49 -11.87
N GLY A 104 -9.04 -25.18 -13.02
CA GLY A 104 -7.91 -25.94 -13.55
C GLY A 104 -7.43 -27.02 -12.57
N LYS A 105 -6.11 -27.11 -12.35
CA LYS A 105 -5.50 -28.09 -11.42
C LYS A 105 -5.97 -27.91 -9.96
N ASN A 106 -6.54 -26.75 -9.60
CA ASN A 106 -7.03 -26.46 -8.25
C ASN A 106 -8.51 -26.82 -8.05
N TYR A 107 -9.12 -27.56 -8.98
CA TYR A 107 -10.50 -28.01 -8.83
C TYR A 107 -10.61 -29.13 -7.78
N ASP A 108 -11.44 -28.88 -6.76
CA ASP A 108 -11.75 -29.81 -5.66
C ASP A 108 -13.28 -29.96 -5.48
N GLY A 109 -14.02 -30.01 -6.58
CA GLY A 109 -15.48 -30.12 -6.57
C GLY A 109 -15.99 -31.58 -6.59
N ILE A 110 -17.27 -31.75 -6.92
CA ILE A 110 -17.95 -33.06 -6.88
C ILE A 110 -17.32 -34.11 -7.83
N LEU A 111 -16.77 -33.70 -8.98
CA LEU A 111 -16.13 -34.63 -9.93
C LEU A 111 -14.64 -34.88 -9.64
N ALA A 112 -14.12 -34.40 -8.50
CA ALA A 112 -12.74 -34.68 -8.11
C ALA A 112 -12.56 -36.17 -7.83
N ARG A 113 -11.48 -36.77 -8.34
CA ARG A 113 -11.24 -38.21 -8.25
C ARG A 113 -11.28 -38.76 -6.83
N LYS A 114 -10.77 -38.00 -5.85
CA LYS A 114 -10.80 -38.37 -4.42
C LYS A 114 -12.22 -38.48 -3.82
N ARG A 115 -13.23 -37.86 -4.42
CA ARG A 115 -14.64 -37.94 -3.98
C ARG A 115 -15.46 -38.99 -4.75
N MET A 116 -14.86 -39.68 -5.71
CA MET A 116 -15.56 -40.60 -6.62
C MET A 116 -14.88 -41.98 -6.63
N PRO A 117 -15.06 -42.80 -5.59
CA PRO A 117 -14.43 -44.12 -5.50
C PRO A 117 -14.94 -45.11 -6.57
N ASN A 118 -16.22 -45.05 -6.95
CA ASN A 118 -16.83 -45.98 -7.91
C ASN A 118 -16.85 -45.47 -9.36
N TYR A 119 -15.89 -44.63 -9.73
CA TYR A 119 -15.87 -44.00 -11.06
C TYR A 119 -15.78 -45.02 -12.22
N LEU A 120 -15.14 -46.18 -12.02
CA LEU A 120 -15.09 -47.23 -13.04
C LEU A 120 -16.47 -47.77 -13.42
N GLU A 121 -17.36 -47.89 -12.44
CA GLU A 121 -18.74 -48.36 -12.65
C GLU A 121 -19.57 -47.32 -13.41
N LEU A 122 -19.40 -46.04 -13.10
CA LEU A 122 -19.99 -44.94 -13.87
C LEU A 122 -19.60 -44.98 -15.34
N LEU A 123 -18.31 -45.22 -15.62
CA LEU A 123 -17.80 -45.29 -16.99
C LEU A 123 -18.30 -46.52 -17.75
N LYS A 124 -18.39 -47.69 -17.10
CA LYS A 124 -18.96 -48.91 -17.68
C LYS A 124 -20.41 -48.68 -18.12
N ARG A 125 -21.23 -48.04 -17.28
CA ARG A 125 -22.63 -47.72 -17.59
C ARG A 125 -22.76 -46.84 -18.81
N LEU A 126 -21.98 -45.76 -18.89
CA LEU A 126 -21.95 -44.92 -20.09
C LEU A 126 -21.50 -45.69 -21.33
N LEU A 127 -20.50 -46.58 -21.19
CA LEU A 127 -20.02 -47.39 -22.31
C LEU A 127 -21.13 -48.26 -22.92
N THR A 128 -22.00 -48.84 -22.09
CA THR A 128 -23.15 -49.61 -22.60
C THR A 128 -24.05 -48.77 -23.51
N VAL A 129 -24.31 -47.51 -23.14
CA VAL A 129 -25.12 -46.57 -23.95
C VAL A 129 -24.41 -46.21 -25.25
N TYR A 130 -23.08 -46.11 -25.25
CA TYR A 130 -22.32 -45.89 -26.47
C TYR A 130 -22.40 -47.10 -27.41
N ASP A 131 -22.21 -48.31 -26.89
CA ASP A 131 -22.15 -49.52 -27.71
C ASP A 131 -23.52 -49.90 -28.29
N SER A 132 -24.59 -49.78 -27.50
CA SER A 132 -25.95 -50.17 -27.90
C SER A 132 -26.81 -49.01 -28.45
N GLY A 133 -26.35 -47.77 -28.32
CA GLY A 133 -27.13 -46.57 -28.64
C GLY A 133 -27.18 -46.22 -30.12
N ASP A 134 -28.19 -45.44 -30.50
CA ASP A 134 -28.26 -44.78 -31.80
C ASP A 134 -27.20 -43.66 -31.93
N LEU A 135 -27.10 -43.05 -33.13
CA LEU A 135 -26.12 -42.00 -33.39
C LEU A 135 -26.21 -40.85 -32.37
N GLU A 136 -27.42 -40.45 -31.99
CA GLU A 136 -27.60 -39.33 -31.06
C GLU A 136 -27.21 -39.71 -29.63
N ALA A 137 -27.58 -40.91 -29.16
CA ALA A 137 -27.14 -41.43 -27.88
C ALA A 137 -25.61 -41.58 -27.80
N LYS A 138 -24.97 -42.06 -28.88
CA LYS A 138 -23.50 -42.08 -29.01
C LYS A 138 -22.89 -40.69 -28.87
N CYS A 139 -23.44 -39.70 -29.57
CA CYS A 139 -22.98 -38.31 -29.49
C CYS A 139 -23.12 -37.71 -28.09
N LEU A 140 -24.25 -37.96 -27.41
CA LEU A 140 -24.45 -37.50 -26.03
C LEU A 140 -23.48 -38.18 -25.06
N THR A 141 -23.21 -39.47 -25.27
CA THR A 141 -22.28 -40.24 -24.45
C THR A 141 -20.83 -39.76 -24.62
N LEU A 142 -20.39 -39.48 -25.85
CA LEU A 142 -19.10 -38.86 -26.12
C LEU A 142 -18.94 -37.52 -25.40
N ARG A 143 -19.97 -36.66 -25.44
CA ARG A 143 -19.96 -35.39 -24.70
C ARG A 143 -19.93 -35.59 -23.19
N MET A 144 -20.58 -36.64 -22.68
CA MET A 144 -20.54 -36.99 -21.27
C MET A 144 -19.14 -37.44 -20.85
N PHE A 145 -18.45 -38.27 -21.64
CA PHE A 145 -17.05 -38.61 -21.41
C PHE A 145 -16.18 -37.35 -21.35
N GLY A 146 -16.42 -36.37 -22.23
CA GLY A 146 -15.74 -35.08 -22.18
C GLY A 146 -15.97 -34.30 -20.88
N CYS A 147 -17.17 -34.35 -20.30
CA CYS A 147 -17.46 -33.72 -19.00
C CYS A 147 -16.79 -34.47 -17.84
N TRP A 148 -16.62 -35.79 -17.96
CA TRP A 148 -15.99 -36.67 -16.97
C TRP A 148 -14.53 -36.99 -17.29
N ALA A 149 -13.85 -36.15 -18.07
CA ALA A 149 -12.48 -36.43 -18.52
C ALA A 149 -11.53 -36.73 -17.35
N GLY A 150 -11.66 -36.03 -16.22
CA GLY A 150 -10.84 -36.27 -15.01
C GLY A 150 -11.00 -37.67 -14.37
N LEU A 151 -12.07 -38.39 -14.71
CA LEU A 151 -12.32 -39.76 -14.27
C LEU A 151 -11.95 -40.78 -15.36
N ALA A 152 -12.02 -40.38 -16.63
CA ALA A 152 -11.96 -41.28 -17.79
C ALA A 152 -10.61 -41.31 -18.52
N THR A 153 -9.71 -40.34 -18.30
CA THR A 153 -8.43 -40.23 -19.02
C THR A 153 -7.52 -41.44 -18.90
N ASP A 154 -7.65 -42.21 -17.82
CA ASP A 154 -6.82 -43.38 -17.57
C ASP A 154 -7.36 -44.64 -18.26
N SER A 155 -8.58 -44.59 -18.81
CA SER A 155 -9.18 -45.70 -19.54
C SER A 155 -8.67 -45.72 -20.98
N SER A 156 -7.72 -46.61 -21.27
CA SER A 156 -7.19 -46.82 -22.62
C SER A 156 -8.30 -47.15 -23.63
N HIS A 157 -9.32 -47.89 -23.21
CA HIS A 157 -10.47 -48.25 -24.03
C HIS A 157 -11.28 -47.01 -24.45
N ILE A 158 -11.61 -46.12 -23.52
CA ILE A 158 -12.35 -44.88 -23.81
C ILE A 158 -11.49 -43.94 -24.66
N CYS A 159 -10.19 -43.83 -24.37
CA CYS A 159 -9.26 -43.04 -25.16
C CYS A 159 -9.21 -43.52 -26.62
N PHE A 160 -9.11 -44.83 -26.84
CA PHE A 160 -9.14 -45.43 -28.18
C PHE A 160 -10.48 -45.19 -28.88
N LEU A 161 -11.60 -45.35 -28.16
CA LEU A 161 -12.94 -45.12 -28.68
C LEU A 161 -13.12 -43.68 -29.17
N ILE A 162 -12.69 -42.69 -28.38
CA ILE A 162 -12.74 -41.27 -28.78
C ILE A 162 -11.88 -41.03 -30.05
N HIS A 163 -10.68 -41.62 -30.13
CA HIS A 163 -9.85 -41.54 -31.33
C HIS A 163 -10.53 -42.13 -32.57
N LYS A 164 -11.18 -43.28 -32.42
CA LYS A 164 -11.93 -43.94 -33.50
C LYS A 164 -13.12 -43.09 -33.95
N SER A 165 -13.90 -42.53 -33.02
CA SER A 165 -15.07 -41.70 -33.33
C SER A 165 -14.74 -40.41 -34.09
N MET A 166 -13.54 -39.82 -33.90
CA MET A 166 -13.11 -38.64 -34.67
C MET A 166 -12.91 -38.93 -36.16
N GLN A 167 -12.68 -40.20 -36.50
CA GLN A 167 -12.49 -40.66 -37.88
C GLN A 167 -13.79 -41.20 -38.50
N SER A 168 -14.93 -41.11 -37.79
CA SER A 168 -16.25 -41.49 -38.29
C SER A 168 -16.66 -40.69 -39.54
N ASN A 169 -17.56 -41.28 -40.34
CA ASN A 169 -18.18 -40.64 -41.50
C ASN A 169 -19.35 -39.71 -41.12
N HIS A 170 -19.79 -39.73 -39.85
CA HIS A 170 -20.91 -38.91 -39.37
C HIS A 170 -20.43 -37.63 -38.69
N ASP A 171 -20.74 -36.47 -39.27
CA ASP A 171 -20.34 -35.16 -38.77
C ASP A 171 -20.71 -34.89 -37.30
N LEU A 172 -21.89 -35.35 -36.87
CA LEU A 172 -22.34 -35.18 -35.48
C LEU A 172 -21.46 -35.96 -34.50
N GLU A 173 -21.05 -37.17 -34.87
CA GLU A 173 -20.17 -38.01 -34.06
C GLU A 173 -18.75 -37.44 -34.01
N VAL A 174 -18.24 -36.93 -35.15
CA VAL A 174 -16.94 -36.24 -35.19
C VAL A 174 -16.97 -34.99 -34.32
N LYS A 175 -18.01 -34.15 -34.40
CA LYS A 175 -18.15 -32.95 -33.54
C LYS A 175 -18.20 -33.31 -32.05
N ALA A 176 -18.94 -34.37 -31.69
CA ALA A 176 -19.03 -34.82 -30.30
C ALA A 176 -17.71 -35.40 -29.76
N SER A 177 -16.97 -36.15 -30.58
CA SER A 177 -15.67 -36.70 -30.22
C SER A 177 -14.57 -35.62 -30.17
N LEU A 178 -14.57 -34.62 -31.05
CA LEU A 178 -13.67 -33.45 -30.96
C LEU A 178 -13.87 -32.68 -29.65
N PHE A 179 -15.12 -32.55 -29.19
CA PHE A 179 -15.41 -31.96 -27.89
C PHE A 179 -14.77 -32.76 -26.75
N ALA A 180 -14.98 -34.08 -26.74
CA ALA A 180 -14.46 -34.99 -25.72
C ALA A 180 -12.93 -35.03 -25.72
N ALA A 181 -12.33 -35.20 -26.89
CA ALA A 181 -10.89 -35.23 -27.08
C ALA A 181 -10.23 -33.95 -26.58
N GLY A 182 -10.83 -32.78 -26.86
CA GLY A 182 -10.34 -31.51 -26.34
C GLY A 182 -10.42 -31.35 -24.81
N CYS A 183 -11.30 -32.10 -24.12
CA CYS A 183 -11.29 -32.16 -22.66
C CYS A 183 -10.18 -33.09 -22.14
N PHE A 184 -9.99 -34.25 -22.76
CA PHE A 184 -8.94 -35.22 -22.40
C PHE A 184 -7.54 -34.65 -22.64
N SER A 185 -7.35 -33.90 -23.73
CA SER A 185 -6.07 -33.30 -24.11
C SER A 185 -5.58 -32.22 -23.14
N ARG A 186 -6.43 -31.78 -22.19
CA ARG A 186 -6.03 -30.87 -21.10
C ARG A 186 -5.38 -31.61 -19.92
N LEU A 187 -5.56 -32.93 -19.84
CA LEU A 187 -5.20 -33.77 -18.71
C LEU A 187 -4.06 -34.76 -19.04
N SER A 188 -3.99 -35.25 -20.27
CA SER A 188 -2.96 -36.20 -20.74
C SER A 188 -2.17 -35.65 -21.92
N GLU A 189 -0.83 -35.65 -21.81
CA GLU A 189 0.08 -35.24 -22.89
C GLU A 189 0.10 -36.26 -24.04
N ASP A 190 0.13 -37.56 -23.73
CA ASP A 190 0.13 -38.63 -24.73
C ASP A 190 -1.13 -38.59 -25.60
N PHE A 191 -2.29 -38.42 -24.95
CA PHE A 191 -3.55 -38.25 -25.66
C PHE A 191 -3.52 -36.99 -26.54
N ALA A 192 -2.98 -35.88 -26.01
CA ALA A 192 -2.90 -34.61 -26.74
C ALA A 192 -2.01 -34.70 -28.00
N CYS A 193 -0.92 -35.45 -27.95
CA CYS A 193 -0.04 -35.71 -29.11
C CYS A 193 -0.78 -36.43 -30.25
N ILE A 194 -1.50 -37.50 -29.93
CA ILE A 194 -2.28 -38.27 -30.93
C ILE A 194 -3.43 -37.40 -31.45
N PHE A 195 -4.13 -36.72 -30.55
CA PHE A 195 -5.23 -35.83 -30.90
C PHE A 195 -4.79 -34.72 -31.85
N LEU A 196 -3.63 -34.07 -31.62
CA LEU A 196 -3.10 -33.04 -32.50
C LEU A 196 -2.89 -33.55 -33.93
N LYS A 197 -2.33 -34.76 -34.10
CA LYS A 197 -2.11 -35.36 -35.44
C LYS A 197 -3.44 -35.57 -36.19
N ILE A 198 -4.44 -36.14 -35.52
CA ILE A 198 -5.77 -36.36 -36.08
C ILE A 198 -6.44 -35.02 -36.43
N LEU A 199 -6.32 -34.04 -35.54
CA LEU A 199 -6.94 -32.73 -35.68
C LEU A 199 -6.38 -31.94 -36.87
N ILE A 200 -5.07 -31.98 -37.10
CA ILE A 200 -4.44 -31.40 -38.28
C ILE A 200 -4.92 -32.09 -39.57
N SER A 201 -5.03 -33.43 -39.57
CA SER A 201 -5.58 -34.17 -40.71
C SER A 201 -7.02 -33.76 -41.04
N ILE A 202 -7.88 -33.58 -40.03
CA ILE A 202 -9.27 -33.11 -40.22
C ILE A 202 -9.31 -31.69 -40.79
N ILE A 203 -8.47 -30.78 -40.28
CA ILE A 203 -8.45 -29.36 -40.72
C ILE A 203 -7.99 -29.22 -42.18
N SER A 204 -6.97 -29.98 -42.56
CA SER A 204 -6.38 -29.99 -43.91
C SER A 204 -7.21 -30.78 -44.93
N SER A 205 -8.14 -31.62 -44.49
CA SER A 205 -8.98 -32.41 -45.39
C SER A 205 -10.03 -31.56 -46.10
N ILE A 206 -10.00 -31.56 -47.43
CA ILE A 206 -10.99 -30.89 -48.29
C ILE A 206 -12.31 -31.68 -48.31
N THR A 207 -12.28 -32.99 -48.05
CA THR A 207 -13.46 -33.87 -48.07
C THR A 207 -14.34 -33.75 -46.83
N ARG A 208 -13.86 -33.11 -45.76
CA ARG A 208 -14.64 -32.87 -44.53
C ARG A 208 -15.47 -31.59 -44.64
N SER A 209 -16.66 -31.60 -44.03
CA SER A 209 -17.55 -30.44 -44.03
C SER A 209 -16.90 -29.23 -43.34
N PRO A 210 -17.24 -27.99 -43.77
CA PRO A 210 -16.65 -26.77 -43.21
C PRO A 210 -16.92 -26.64 -41.70
N ASP A 211 -18.08 -27.08 -41.23
CA ASP A 211 -18.42 -27.07 -39.81
C ASP A 211 -17.52 -27.98 -38.96
N VAL A 212 -17.21 -29.18 -39.45
CA VAL A 212 -16.32 -30.13 -38.75
C VAL A 212 -14.91 -29.56 -38.70
N ARG A 213 -14.44 -28.98 -39.81
CA ARG A 213 -13.13 -28.31 -39.87
C ARG A 213 -13.06 -27.14 -38.88
N LEU A 214 -14.11 -26.33 -38.80
CA LEU A 214 -14.19 -25.20 -37.89
C LEU A 214 -14.19 -25.64 -36.42
N GLU A 215 -14.90 -26.72 -36.09
CA GLU A 215 -14.89 -27.28 -34.74
C GLU A 215 -13.54 -27.91 -34.38
N ALA A 216 -12.85 -28.52 -35.35
CA ALA A 216 -11.48 -29.01 -35.18
C ALA A 216 -10.51 -27.86 -34.90
N VAL A 217 -10.63 -26.74 -35.62
CA VAL A 217 -9.85 -25.52 -35.34
C VAL A 217 -10.09 -25.00 -33.92
N ARG A 218 -11.35 -24.93 -33.47
CA ARG A 218 -11.66 -24.54 -32.07
C ARG A 218 -11.07 -25.49 -31.05
N ALA A 219 -11.04 -26.78 -31.35
CA ALA A 219 -10.48 -27.79 -30.47
C ALA A 219 -8.95 -27.71 -30.37
N LEU A 220 -8.24 -27.20 -31.40
CA LEU A 220 -6.79 -26.91 -31.36
C LEU A 220 -6.45 -26.02 -30.15
N ALA A 221 -7.28 -25.02 -29.86
CA ALA A 221 -7.07 -24.10 -28.74
C ALA A 221 -7.08 -24.77 -27.36
N LYS A 222 -7.58 -26.01 -27.25
CA LYS A 222 -7.66 -26.78 -25.99
C LYS A 222 -6.36 -27.54 -25.66
N LEU A 223 -5.39 -27.60 -26.58
CA LEU A 223 -4.10 -28.26 -26.41
C LEU A 223 -3.15 -27.44 -25.53
N GLN A 224 -3.49 -27.35 -24.24
CA GLN A 224 -2.82 -26.50 -23.24
C GLN A 224 -2.35 -27.27 -22.00
N CYS A 225 -2.18 -28.59 -22.09
CA CYS A 225 -1.77 -29.43 -20.94
C CYS A 225 -0.33 -29.17 -20.50
N SER A 226 0.59 -28.91 -21.43
CA SER A 226 1.99 -28.59 -21.17
C SER A 226 2.53 -27.54 -22.13
N SER A 227 3.65 -26.89 -21.77
CA SER A 227 4.28 -25.89 -22.63
C SER A 227 4.80 -26.51 -23.94
N ALA A 228 5.22 -27.78 -23.92
CA ALA A 228 5.70 -28.47 -25.11
C ALA A 228 4.56 -28.73 -26.10
N ILE A 229 3.46 -29.32 -25.63
CA ILE A 229 2.26 -29.58 -26.46
C ILE A 229 1.69 -28.27 -27.02
N THR A 230 1.63 -27.21 -26.21
CA THR A 230 1.15 -25.90 -26.65
C THR A 230 2.01 -25.36 -27.80
N LYS A 231 3.34 -25.49 -27.70
CA LYS A 231 4.29 -25.08 -28.75
C LYS A 231 4.11 -25.91 -30.03
N TYR A 232 3.98 -27.23 -29.93
CA TYR A 232 3.74 -28.10 -31.08
C TYR A 232 2.40 -27.82 -31.75
N ALA A 233 1.33 -27.67 -30.99
CA ALA A 233 0.00 -27.33 -31.50
C ALA A 233 0.01 -25.97 -32.22
N TYR A 234 0.73 -25.00 -31.66
CA TYR A 234 0.91 -23.70 -32.29
C TYR A 234 1.69 -23.79 -33.62
N GLN A 235 2.82 -24.50 -33.63
CA GLN A 235 3.63 -24.68 -34.84
C GLN A 235 2.84 -25.38 -35.95
N ALA A 236 2.15 -26.47 -35.62
CA ALA A 236 1.32 -27.23 -36.56
C ALA A 236 0.12 -26.42 -37.06
N GLY A 237 -0.57 -25.67 -36.18
CA GLY A 237 -1.65 -24.78 -36.61
C GLY A 237 -1.17 -23.63 -37.50
N ARG A 238 0.04 -23.10 -37.25
CA ARG A 238 0.66 -22.06 -38.07
C ARG A 238 1.02 -22.55 -39.46
N THR A 239 1.56 -23.76 -39.60
CA THR A 239 1.86 -24.33 -40.93
C THR A 239 0.59 -24.51 -41.75
N VAL A 240 -0.48 -25.02 -41.13
CA VAL A 240 -1.76 -25.22 -41.81
C VAL A 240 -2.45 -23.90 -42.18
N LEU A 241 -2.28 -22.84 -41.37
CA LEU A 241 -2.94 -21.55 -41.59
C LEU A 241 -2.64 -20.95 -42.97
N LEU A 242 -1.43 -21.14 -43.50
CA LEU A 242 -1.00 -20.61 -44.80
C LEU A 242 -1.72 -21.30 -45.98
N ASP A 243 -2.04 -22.58 -45.83
CA ASP A 243 -2.58 -23.43 -46.90
C ASP A 243 -4.13 -23.52 -46.89
N LEU A 244 -4.80 -22.85 -45.95
CA LEU A 244 -6.26 -22.89 -45.84
C LEU A 244 -6.94 -22.06 -46.97
N PRO A 245 -8.00 -22.58 -47.63
CA PRO A 245 -8.68 -21.85 -48.70
C PRO A 245 -9.82 -20.92 -48.24
N VAL A 246 -10.37 -21.13 -47.04
CA VAL A 246 -11.57 -20.42 -46.55
C VAL A 246 -11.21 -19.39 -45.48
N ASP A 247 -11.57 -18.11 -45.71
CA ASP A 247 -11.24 -16.99 -44.82
C ASP A 247 -11.86 -17.09 -43.42
N ASP A 248 -13.08 -17.65 -43.30
CA ASP A 248 -13.72 -17.88 -42.00
C ASP A 248 -12.93 -18.89 -41.14
N ILE A 249 -12.40 -19.93 -41.76
CA ILE A 249 -11.58 -20.95 -41.09
C ILE A 249 -10.22 -20.34 -40.72
N LYS A 250 -9.61 -19.52 -41.59
CA LYS A 250 -8.40 -18.74 -41.25
C LYS A 250 -8.63 -17.83 -40.04
N ALA A 251 -9.75 -17.12 -40.01
CA ALA A 251 -10.10 -16.22 -38.91
C ALA A 251 -10.29 -16.98 -37.58
N GLU A 252 -10.95 -18.14 -37.58
CA GLU A 252 -11.08 -18.97 -36.38
C GLU A 252 -9.73 -19.60 -35.96
N MET A 253 -8.87 -19.94 -36.93
CA MET A 253 -7.52 -20.44 -36.67
C MET A 253 -6.66 -19.38 -35.97
N LEU A 254 -6.70 -18.14 -36.44
CA LEU A 254 -6.04 -17.01 -35.76
C LEU A 254 -6.52 -16.85 -34.32
N SER A 255 -7.82 -16.99 -34.07
CA SER A 255 -8.37 -16.93 -32.70
C SER A 255 -7.85 -18.07 -31.82
N SER A 256 -7.75 -19.27 -32.37
CA SER A 256 -7.28 -20.46 -31.66
C SER A 256 -5.79 -20.40 -31.35
N LEU A 257 -4.97 -19.98 -32.32
CA LEU A 257 -3.54 -19.75 -32.13
C LEU A 257 -3.26 -18.65 -31.10
N SER A 258 -4.08 -17.58 -31.08
CA SER A 258 -3.95 -16.51 -30.09
C SER A 258 -4.29 -16.97 -28.68
N LYS A 259 -5.25 -17.90 -28.51
CA LYS A 259 -5.54 -18.53 -27.22
C LYS A 259 -4.35 -19.37 -26.74
N LEU A 260 -3.73 -20.15 -27.62
CA LEU A 260 -2.51 -20.91 -27.30
C LEU A 260 -1.35 -19.99 -26.90
N ALA A 261 -1.10 -18.94 -27.70
CA ALA A 261 -0.03 -17.99 -27.45
C ALA A 261 -0.18 -17.24 -26.11
N SER A 262 -1.41 -16.95 -25.67
CA SER A 262 -1.66 -16.27 -24.39
C SER A 262 -1.18 -17.01 -23.13
N LYS A 263 -0.93 -18.31 -23.22
CA LYS A 263 -0.51 -19.15 -22.08
C LYS A 263 1.00 -19.36 -21.99
N THR A 264 1.75 -18.93 -23.00
CA THR A 264 3.20 -19.19 -23.11
C THR A 264 3.91 -17.93 -23.54
N SER A 265 4.94 -17.50 -22.80
CA SER A 265 5.74 -16.30 -23.08
C SER A 265 6.56 -16.38 -24.38
N LEU A 266 6.70 -17.56 -24.99
CA LEU A 266 7.65 -17.86 -26.07
C LEU A 266 7.01 -17.95 -27.47
N ILE A 267 5.69 -17.76 -27.60
CA ILE A 267 4.98 -18.00 -28.85
C ILE A 267 4.62 -16.67 -29.53
N TYR A 268 5.16 -16.46 -30.73
CA TYR A 268 5.02 -15.22 -31.49
C TYR A 268 3.96 -15.38 -32.60
N LEU A 269 2.88 -14.59 -32.55
CA LEU A 269 1.88 -14.53 -33.62
C LEU A 269 2.51 -13.92 -34.88
N ASP A 270 2.34 -14.59 -36.03
CA ASP A 270 2.74 -13.99 -37.30
C ASP A 270 1.84 -12.78 -37.58
N GLN A 271 2.46 -11.62 -37.79
CA GLN A 271 1.77 -10.31 -37.83
C GLN A 271 1.53 -9.83 -39.26
N SER A 272 1.88 -10.66 -40.26
CA SER A 272 1.62 -10.45 -41.69
C SER A 272 0.13 -10.26 -42.03
N PHE A 273 -0.79 -10.76 -41.19
CA PHE A 273 -2.24 -10.64 -41.36
C PHE A 273 -2.81 -9.22 -41.18
N LEU A 274 -1.98 -8.24 -40.77
CA LEU A 274 -2.36 -6.82 -40.74
C LEU A 274 -2.07 -6.07 -42.05
N ASN A 275 -1.49 -6.74 -43.05
CA ASN A 275 -1.16 -6.12 -44.34
C ASN A 275 -2.42 -5.69 -45.13
N HIS A 276 -2.26 -4.68 -46.00
CA HIS A 276 -3.35 -4.08 -46.77
C HIS A 276 -4.11 -5.07 -47.68
N GLU A 277 -3.47 -6.16 -48.10
CA GLU A 277 -4.00 -7.15 -49.04
C GLU A 277 -5.09 -8.07 -48.46
N TYR A 278 -5.26 -8.14 -47.13
CA TYR A 278 -6.23 -9.04 -46.51
C TYR A 278 -7.65 -8.45 -46.36
N PRO A 279 -8.72 -9.27 -46.44
CA PRO A 279 -10.10 -8.83 -46.24
C PRO A 279 -10.37 -8.20 -44.86
N ILE A 280 -11.31 -7.25 -44.79
CA ILE A 280 -11.69 -6.52 -43.57
C ILE A 280 -12.07 -7.46 -42.39
N PRO A 281 -12.84 -8.55 -42.57
CA PRO A 281 -13.18 -9.47 -41.47
C PRO A 281 -11.96 -10.15 -40.85
N LEU A 282 -10.96 -10.50 -41.67
CA LEU A 282 -9.72 -11.14 -41.22
C LEU A 282 -8.86 -10.15 -40.43
N LYS A 283 -8.72 -8.90 -40.93
CA LYS A 283 -8.06 -7.79 -40.22
C LYS A 283 -8.74 -7.50 -38.87
N ALA A 284 -10.07 -7.44 -38.85
CA ALA A 284 -10.85 -7.25 -37.63
C ALA A 284 -10.59 -8.35 -36.60
N ARG A 285 -10.52 -9.60 -37.04
CA ARG A 285 -10.19 -10.74 -36.17
C ARG A 285 -8.75 -10.67 -35.67
N ALA A 286 -7.79 -10.33 -36.53
CA ALA A 286 -6.39 -10.15 -36.15
C ALA A 286 -6.22 -9.05 -35.08
N LEU A 287 -6.89 -7.90 -35.24
CA LEU A 287 -6.89 -6.84 -34.23
C LEU A 287 -7.47 -7.30 -32.89
N ARG A 288 -8.60 -8.02 -32.89
CA ARG A 288 -9.18 -8.57 -31.65
C ARG A 288 -8.24 -9.56 -30.97
N CYS A 289 -7.53 -10.37 -31.75
CA CYS A 289 -6.52 -11.31 -31.26
C CYS A 289 -5.33 -10.58 -30.62
N LEU A 290 -4.80 -9.54 -31.27
CA LEU A 290 -3.73 -8.70 -30.72
C LEU A 290 -4.17 -8.01 -29.42
N TYR A 291 -5.38 -7.45 -29.40
CA TYR A 291 -5.92 -6.83 -28.19
C TYR A 291 -6.06 -7.81 -27.02
N PHE A 292 -6.44 -9.06 -27.30
CA PHE A 292 -6.52 -10.14 -26.32
C PHE A 292 -5.13 -10.51 -25.77
N LEU A 293 -4.13 -10.67 -26.65
CA LEU A 293 -2.75 -11.00 -26.26
C LEU A 293 -2.11 -9.91 -25.39
N LEU A 294 -2.32 -8.62 -25.73
CA LEU A 294 -1.86 -7.49 -24.91
C LEU A 294 -2.58 -7.37 -23.56
N GLY A 295 -3.71 -8.06 -23.36
CA GLY A 295 -4.43 -8.08 -22.09
C GLY A 295 -3.89 -9.09 -21.08
N GLY A 296 -3.09 -10.07 -21.49
CA GLY A 296 -2.46 -11.05 -20.61
C GLY A 296 -1.14 -10.51 -20.07
N GLY A 297 -1.06 -10.23 -18.76
CA GLY A 297 0.10 -9.58 -18.10
C GLY A 297 1.43 -10.37 -18.12
N SER A 298 1.56 -11.40 -18.96
CA SER A 298 2.70 -12.33 -19.04
C SER A 298 3.36 -12.41 -20.41
N CYS A 299 2.90 -11.65 -21.42
CA CYS A 299 3.46 -11.70 -22.77
C CYS A 299 4.45 -10.56 -23.03
N HIS A 300 5.75 -10.88 -23.11
CA HIS A 300 6.75 -10.00 -23.71
C HIS A 300 6.49 -9.93 -25.21
N PHE A 301 5.84 -8.85 -25.66
CA PHE A 301 5.48 -8.67 -27.07
C PHE A 301 6.45 -7.67 -27.71
N PRO A 302 7.50 -8.10 -28.42
CA PRO A 302 8.36 -7.17 -29.15
C PRO A 302 7.56 -6.60 -30.32
N VAL A 303 7.25 -5.30 -30.27
CA VAL A 303 6.51 -4.62 -31.33
C VAL A 303 7.46 -4.28 -32.47
N ARG A 304 7.21 -4.82 -33.67
CA ARG A 304 7.95 -4.46 -34.89
C ARG A 304 7.41 -3.16 -35.50
N LYS A 305 8.28 -2.36 -36.12
CA LYS A 305 7.96 -1.10 -36.82
C LYS A 305 6.75 -1.22 -37.77
N ASN A 306 6.70 -2.29 -38.55
CA ASN A 306 5.64 -2.52 -39.54
C ASN A 306 4.23 -2.65 -38.91
N ILE A 307 4.15 -3.02 -37.63
CA ILE A 307 2.88 -3.12 -36.91
C ILE A 307 2.41 -1.73 -36.47
N LEU A 308 3.34 -0.91 -35.98
CA LEU A 308 3.02 0.46 -35.56
C LEU A 308 2.53 1.26 -36.77
N SER A 309 3.21 1.15 -37.90
CA SER A 309 2.77 1.81 -39.15
C SER A 309 1.43 1.29 -39.64
N ALA A 310 1.18 -0.03 -39.61
CA ALA A 310 -0.10 -0.61 -40.00
C ALA A 310 -1.25 -0.20 -39.04
N LEU A 311 -1.02 -0.20 -37.73
CA LEU A 311 -2.03 0.28 -36.76
C LEU A 311 -2.32 1.77 -36.93
N CYS A 312 -1.31 2.55 -37.32
CA CYS A 312 -1.48 3.98 -37.60
C CYS A 312 -2.31 4.21 -38.86
N SER A 313 -1.98 3.52 -39.97
CA SER A 313 -2.78 3.64 -41.19
C SER A 313 -4.23 3.19 -40.99
N MET A 314 -4.47 2.18 -40.14
CA MET A 314 -5.82 1.68 -39.87
C MET A 314 -6.72 2.61 -39.03
N PHE A 315 -6.20 3.50 -38.19
CA PHE A 315 -7.07 4.45 -37.47
C PHE A 315 -7.39 5.70 -38.30
N ASP A 316 -6.55 6.02 -39.28
CA ASP A 316 -6.74 7.12 -40.23
C ASP A 316 -7.51 6.72 -41.49
N ASP A 317 -7.68 5.42 -41.76
CA ASP A 317 -8.43 4.93 -42.91
C ASP A 317 -9.95 5.12 -42.73
N ASN A 318 -10.51 6.08 -43.47
CA ASN A 318 -11.94 6.39 -43.49
C ASN A 318 -12.82 5.24 -44.01
N ASN A 319 -12.26 4.25 -44.70
CA ASN A 319 -12.99 3.09 -45.18
C ASN A 319 -13.24 2.03 -44.09
N LEU A 320 -12.56 2.12 -42.94
CA LEU A 320 -12.75 1.22 -41.81
C LEU A 320 -13.85 1.73 -40.87
N SER A 321 -14.64 0.80 -40.32
CA SER A 321 -15.65 1.18 -39.31
C SER A 321 -15.01 1.87 -38.09
N LEU A 322 -15.73 2.83 -37.49
CA LEU A 322 -15.30 3.53 -36.26
C LEU A 322 -14.87 2.55 -35.15
N SER A 323 -15.53 1.39 -35.06
CA SER A 323 -15.24 0.36 -34.07
C SER A 323 -13.83 -0.23 -34.23
N LEU A 324 -13.36 -0.41 -35.47
CA LEU A 324 -12.04 -0.94 -35.80
C LEU A 324 -10.96 0.12 -35.62
N GLN A 325 -11.23 1.37 -36.04
CA GLN A 325 -10.34 2.50 -35.78
C GLN A 325 -10.11 2.69 -34.26
N CYS A 326 -11.17 2.62 -33.46
CA CYS A 326 -11.07 2.68 -32.01
C CYS A 326 -10.30 1.49 -31.43
N LEU A 327 -10.47 0.28 -31.98
CA LEU A 327 -9.75 -0.91 -31.54
C LEU A 327 -8.24 -0.80 -31.83
N ALA A 328 -7.86 -0.25 -32.99
CA ALA A 328 -6.46 0.03 -33.33
C ALA A 328 -5.84 1.04 -32.35
N LEU A 329 -6.54 2.15 -32.05
CA LEU A 329 -6.09 3.12 -31.04
C LEU A 329 -5.97 2.51 -29.64
N GLN A 330 -6.89 1.63 -29.24
CA GLN A 330 -6.81 0.93 -27.95
C GLN A 330 -5.59 0.00 -27.86
N ILE A 331 -5.25 -0.67 -28.96
CA ILE A 331 -4.05 -1.51 -29.06
C ILE A 331 -2.81 -0.63 -28.94
N LEU A 332 -2.75 0.51 -29.64
CA LEU A 332 -1.65 1.47 -29.53
C LEU A 332 -1.50 2.00 -28.09
N CYS A 333 -2.58 2.42 -27.43
CA CYS A 333 -2.51 2.86 -26.03
C CYS A 333 -1.94 1.76 -25.13
N LYS A 334 -2.40 0.51 -25.28
CA LYS A 334 -1.89 -0.63 -24.48
C LYS A 334 -0.41 -0.91 -24.74
N ILE A 335 0.05 -0.75 -25.98
CA ILE A 335 1.46 -0.89 -26.34
C ILE A 335 2.27 0.17 -25.58
N PHE A 336 1.98 1.46 -25.76
CA PHE A 336 2.76 2.55 -25.15
C PHE A 336 2.61 2.64 -23.62
N SER A 337 1.50 2.15 -23.05
CA SER A 337 1.32 2.03 -21.60
C SER A 337 2.25 0.99 -20.93
N ASN A 338 2.84 0.03 -21.68
CA ASN A 338 3.72 -0.99 -21.11
C ASN A 338 5.13 -0.43 -20.87
N ARG A 339 5.57 -0.44 -19.59
CA ARG A 339 6.81 0.21 -19.08
C ARG A 339 8.15 -0.28 -19.64
N GLN A 340 8.20 -1.18 -20.63
CA GLN A 340 9.44 -1.85 -21.10
C GLN A 340 9.79 -1.59 -22.59
N LEU A 341 9.16 -0.62 -23.26
CA LEU A 341 9.44 -0.37 -24.67
C LEU A 341 10.73 0.46 -24.86
N ASN A 342 11.80 -0.19 -25.32
CA ASN A 342 12.99 0.45 -25.86
C ASN A 342 12.82 0.69 -27.38
N LEU A 343 11.89 1.58 -27.78
CA LEU A 343 11.69 1.95 -29.19
C LEU A 343 12.48 3.23 -29.53
N PRO A 344 13.17 3.28 -30.68
CA PRO A 344 13.73 4.53 -31.21
C PRO A 344 12.62 5.54 -31.57
N ILE A 345 12.84 6.83 -31.34
CA ILE A 345 11.88 7.91 -31.66
C ILE A 345 11.46 7.92 -33.14
N SER A 346 12.31 7.44 -34.05
CA SER A 346 12.04 7.36 -35.49
C SER A 346 10.94 6.35 -35.86
N ASP A 347 10.48 5.54 -34.92
CA ASP A 347 9.40 4.55 -35.09
C ASP A 347 8.09 4.95 -34.40
N ILE A 348 8.04 6.14 -33.78
CA ILE A 348 6.82 6.68 -33.16
C ILE A 348 5.83 7.06 -34.28
N PRO A 349 4.51 6.79 -34.10
CA PRO A 349 3.45 7.24 -35.00
C PRO A 349 3.62 8.69 -35.48
N ASP A 350 3.15 9.02 -36.68
CA ASP A 350 2.96 10.41 -37.11
C ASP A 350 2.03 11.13 -36.11
N LEU A 351 2.61 11.73 -35.08
CA LEU A 351 1.90 12.42 -33.99
C LEU A 351 0.99 13.51 -34.54
N VAL A 352 1.34 14.09 -35.69
CA VAL A 352 0.52 15.04 -36.42
C VAL A 352 -0.89 14.49 -36.66
N LYS A 353 -1.02 13.22 -37.09
CA LYS A 353 -2.33 12.61 -37.37
C LYS A 353 -3.14 12.40 -36.09
N VAL A 354 -2.48 11.96 -35.01
CA VAL A 354 -3.11 11.81 -33.69
C VAL A 354 -3.57 13.16 -33.14
N VAL A 355 -2.78 14.22 -33.31
CA VAL A 355 -3.13 15.56 -32.83
C VAL A 355 -4.24 16.19 -33.67
N VAL A 356 -4.27 15.96 -34.99
CA VAL A 356 -5.40 16.37 -35.85
C VAL A 356 -6.70 15.72 -35.38
N VAL A 357 -6.69 14.41 -35.08
CA VAL A 357 -7.84 13.69 -34.49
C VAL A 357 -8.26 14.27 -33.13
N VAL A 358 -7.31 14.80 -32.34
CA VAL A 358 -7.59 15.45 -31.05
C VAL A 358 -8.14 16.87 -31.20
N LYS A 359 -7.72 17.63 -32.22
CA LYS A 359 -8.18 19.02 -32.45
C LYS A 359 -9.52 19.09 -33.18
N ASN A 360 -9.79 18.15 -34.09
CA ASN A 360 -11.00 18.15 -34.90
C ASN A 360 -12.24 17.91 -34.03
N ALA A 361 -13.09 18.94 -33.88
CA ALA A 361 -14.29 18.91 -33.05
C ALA A 361 -15.34 17.88 -33.54
N ASP A 362 -15.37 17.64 -34.85
CA ASP A 362 -16.29 16.69 -35.50
C ASP A 362 -15.93 15.23 -35.26
N THR A 363 -14.75 14.95 -34.69
CA THR A 363 -14.30 13.59 -34.44
C THR A 363 -15.10 12.97 -33.29
N PRO A 364 -15.62 11.74 -33.43
CA PRO A 364 -16.43 11.11 -32.39
C PRO A 364 -15.72 11.08 -31.02
N LYS A 365 -16.44 11.50 -29.96
CA LYS A 365 -15.91 11.69 -28.59
C LYS A 365 -15.04 10.50 -28.10
N LYS A 366 -15.40 9.27 -28.47
CA LYS A 366 -14.66 8.04 -28.12
C LYS A 366 -13.29 7.94 -28.81
N LYS A 367 -13.20 8.25 -30.11
CA LYS A 367 -11.97 8.24 -30.90
C LYS A 367 -11.01 9.34 -30.42
N ARG A 368 -11.53 10.55 -30.23
CA ARG A 368 -10.80 11.72 -29.71
C ARG A 368 -10.15 11.44 -28.35
N ARG A 369 -10.87 10.80 -27.42
CA ARG A 369 -10.35 10.41 -26.10
C ARG A 369 -9.26 9.34 -26.16
N LEU A 370 -9.39 8.34 -27.02
CA LEU A 370 -8.37 7.32 -27.21
C LEU A 370 -7.09 7.91 -27.81
N ALA A 371 -7.23 8.84 -28.76
CA ALA A 371 -6.10 9.58 -29.32
C ALA A 371 -5.39 10.43 -28.25
N LEU A 372 -6.13 11.11 -27.36
CA LEU A 372 -5.53 11.81 -26.22
C LEU A 372 -4.75 10.88 -25.27
N ASN A 373 -5.34 9.73 -24.92
CA ASN A 373 -4.65 8.75 -24.07
C ASN A 373 -3.33 8.28 -24.72
N LEU A 374 -3.36 8.03 -26.04
CA LEU A 374 -2.18 7.63 -26.79
C LEU A 374 -1.09 8.71 -26.75
N LEU A 375 -1.45 9.99 -26.91
CA LEU A 375 -0.49 11.10 -26.82
C LEU A 375 0.20 11.15 -25.44
N ILE A 376 -0.58 10.98 -24.37
CA ILE A 376 -0.05 10.96 -23.01
C ILE A 376 0.88 9.75 -22.81
N ASP A 377 0.45 8.56 -23.23
CA ASP A 377 1.25 7.34 -23.10
C ASP A 377 2.58 7.45 -23.88
N ILE A 378 2.56 8.06 -25.08
CA ILE A 378 3.77 8.35 -25.85
C ILE A 378 4.70 9.30 -25.08
N LEU A 379 4.18 10.40 -24.53
CA LEU A 379 4.99 11.37 -23.78
C LEU A 379 5.62 10.78 -22.52
N CYS A 380 4.83 10.01 -21.77
CA CYS A 380 5.33 9.29 -20.59
C CYS A 380 6.42 8.27 -20.95
N SER A 381 6.34 7.64 -22.13
CA SER A 381 7.38 6.73 -22.62
C SER A 381 8.67 7.46 -23.01
N MET A 382 8.56 8.64 -23.63
CA MET A 382 9.71 9.44 -24.08
C MET A 382 10.56 10.00 -22.93
N LYS A 383 9.94 10.45 -21.83
CA LYS A 383 10.69 11.02 -20.68
C LYS A 383 11.55 9.96 -19.95
N LYS A 384 11.17 8.68 -20.03
CA LYS A 384 11.86 7.57 -19.36
C LYS A 384 13.09 7.04 -20.10
N GLY A 385 13.23 7.31 -21.39
CA GLY A 385 14.32 6.77 -22.23
C GLY A 385 15.69 7.47 -22.11
N GLY A 386 15.89 8.33 -21.10
CA GLY A 386 17.18 9.00 -20.83
C GLY A 386 17.45 10.22 -21.72
N LYS A 387 17.97 11.30 -21.12
CA LYS A 387 18.17 12.62 -21.79
C LYS A 387 19.24 12.64 -22.91
N GLU A 388 19.91 11.53 -23.23
CA GLU A 388 21.16 11.57 -24.00
C GLU A 388 21.05 11.21 -25.51
N HIS A 389 19.87 10.86 -26.04
CA HIS A 389 19.72 10.51 -27.47
C HIS A 389 18.73 11.36 -28.28
N TYR A 390 18.25 12.48 -27.74
CA TYR A 390 17.08 13.17 -28.31
C TYR A 390 17.36 14.48 -29.08
N ALA A 391 18.63 14.81 -29.32
CA ALA A 391 19.02 16.10 -29.90
C ALA A 391 19.06 16.17 -31.44
N SER A 392 18.81 15.08 -32.18
CA SER A 392 19.06 15.06 -33.64
C SER A 392 17.83 15.01 -34.56
N SER A 393 16.59 15.01 -34.05
CA SER A 393 15.41 14.94 -34.92
C SER A 393 14.80 16.31 -35.19
N THR A 394 15.37 17.03 -36.16
CA THR A 394 14.90 18.32 -36.69
C THR A 394 13.45 18.28 -37.22
N ASN A 395 12.89 17.10 -37.50
CA ASN A 395 11.49 16.93 -37.90
C ASN A 395 10.49 17.25 -36.77
N TRP A 396 10.82 17.02 -35.49
CA TRP A 396 9.86 17.22 -34.40
C TRP A 396 9.53 18.70 -34.15
N LEU A 397 10.51 19.59 -34.31
CA LEU A 397 10.37 21.03 -34.07
C LEU A 397 9.49 21.71 -35.13
N SER A 398 9.56 21.28 -36.39
CA SER A 398 8.70 21.81 -37.47
C SER A 398 7.24 21.35 -37.31
N HIS A 399 7.01 20.13 -36.82
CA HIS A 399 5.66 19.62 -36.53
C HIS A 399 5.00 20.30 -35.31
N ILE A 400 5.79 20.81 -34.35
CA ILE A 400 5.28 21.59 -33.20
C ILE A 400 4.91 23.02 -33.60
N ALA A 401 5.63 23.65 -34.53
CA ALA A 401 5.27 24.97 -35.05
C ALA A 401 3.88 24.99 -35.75
N GLN A 402 3.50 23.88 -36.41
CA GLN A 402 2.16 23.73 -36.99
C GLN A 402 1.04 23.60 -35.94
N LEU A 403 1.36 23.28 -34.68
CA LEU A 403 0.38 23.23 -33.59
C LEU A 403 -0.03 24.63 -33.09
N GLN A 404 0.78 25.66 -33.33
CA GLN A 404 0.60 27.00 -32.75
C GLN A 404 -0.26 27.95 -33.58
N GLY A 405 -0.55 27.67 -34.85
CA GLY A 405 -1.42 28.54 -35.67
C GLY A 405 -0.91 29.99 -35.85
N SER A 406 0.34 30.28 -35.46
CA SER A 406 0.97 31.59 -35.58
C SER A 406 2.15 31.52 -36.53
N SER A 407 1.98 32.09 -37.72
CA SER A 407 3.07 32.45 -38.63
C SER A 407 3.88 33.59 -38.01
N SER A 408 4.82 33.27 -37.11
CA SER A 408 5.86 34.21 -36.70
C SER A 408 7.19 33.47 -36.55
N SER A 409 8.06 33.70 -37.53
CA SER A 409 9.46 33.28 -37.55
C SER A 409 10.24 33.92 -36.40
N GLY A 410 10.55 33.13 -35.37
CA GLY A 410 11.47 33.49 -34.30
C GLY A 410 12.27 32.26 -33.90
N LEU A 411 13.54 32.21 -34.28
CA LEU A 411 14.47 31.11 -34.03
C LEU A 411 14.77 31.04 -32.52
N LEU A 412 14.21 30.06 -31.80
CA LEU A 412 14.53 29.80 -30.40
C LEU A 412 15.45 28.57 -30.29
N THR A 413 16.75 28.85 -30.20
CA THR A 413 17.81 27.87 -29.92
C THR A 413 17.89 27.58 -28.42
N SER A 414 17.03 26.69 -27.91
CA SER A 414 17.33 25.93 -26.67
C SER A 414 16.54 24.61 -26.65
N SER A 415 17.26 23.49 -26.60
CA SER A 415 16.71 22.12 -26.72
C SER A 415 15.80 21.70 -25.56
N GLY A 416 15.71 22.48 -24.48
CA GLY A 416 14.84 22.23 -23.33
C GLY A 416 13.40 22.78 -23.44
N CYS A 417 13.15 23.79 -24.29
CA CYS A 417 11.86 24.49 -24.31
C CYS A 417 10.75 23.75 -25.08
N SER A 418 11.08 22.83 -25.99
CA SER A 418 10.10 22.26 -26.93
C SER A 418 9.17 21.21 -26.31
N LEU A 419 9.66 20.35 -25.41
CA LEU A 419 8.85 19.31 -24.77
C LEU A 419 7.89 19.90 -23.72
N THR A 420 8.36 20.88 -22.94
CA THR A 420 7.57 21.59 -21.94
C THR A 420 6.40 22.35 -22.57
N LEU A 421 6.63 22.97 -23.74
CA LEU A 421 5.57 23.63 -24.53
C LEU A 421 4.53 22.64 -25.09
N LEU A 422 4.94 21.41 -25.42
CA LEU A 422 4.02 20.39 -25.90
C LEU A 422 3.18 19.81 -24.75
N ILE A 423 3.80 19.61 -23.57
CA ILE A 423 3.12 19.21 -22.34
C ILE A 423 2.11 20.29 -21.90
N SER A 424 2.47 21.57 -21.98
CA SER A 424 1.57 22.67 -21.66
C SER A 424 0.37 22.73 -22.62
N ASN A 425 0.59 22.60 -23.93
CA ASN A 425 -0.49 22.56 -24.93
C ASN A 425 -1.44 21.38 -24.74
N ILE A 426 -0.92 20.19 -24.41
CA ILE A 426 -1.76 19.02 -24.13
C ILE A 426 -2.53 19.19 -22.84
N SER A 427 -1.91 19.76 -21.80
CA SER A 427 -2.57 20.08 -20.53
C SER A 427 -3.73 21.05 -20.77
N PHE A 428 -3.54 22.08 -21.59
CA PHE A 428 -4.59 23.00 -22.01
C PHE A 428 -5.72 22.28 -22.77
N LEU A 429 -5.39 21.44 -23.77
CA LEU A 429 -6.40 20.68 -24.52
C LEU A 429 -7.23 19.75 -23.63
N ILE A 430 -6.64 19.15 -22.61
CA ILE A 430 -7.36 18.29 -21.67
C ILE A 430 -8.26 19.14 -20.76
N MET A 431 -7.76 20.28 -20.28
CA MET A 431 -8.56 21.21 -19.46
C MET A 431 -9.70 21.87 -20.22
N ASP A 432 -9.53 22.18 -21.51
CA ASP A 432 -10.60 22.66 -22.38
C ASP A 432 -11.72 21.62 -22.51
N GLN A 433 -11.37 20.32 -22.59
CA GLN A 433 -12.37 19.25 -22.55
C GLN A 433 -13.07 19.13 -21.18
N VAL A 434 -12.36 19.40 -20.08
CA VAL A 434 -12.98 19.49 -18.75
C VAL A 434 -13.98 20.64 -18.73
N ASN A 435 -13.60 21.83 -19.20
CA ASN A 435 -14.46 23.00 -19.27
C ASN A 435 -15.72 22.75 -20.13
N PHE A 436 -15.54 22.17 -21.33
CA PHE A 436 -16.64 21.80 -22.20
C PHE A 436 -17.62 20.82 -21.53
N LEU A 437 -17.12 19.80 -20.81
CA LEU A 437 -17.97 18.85 -20.11
C LEU A 437 -18.69 19.47 -18.91
N VAL A 438 -18.03 20.36 -18.17
CA VAL A 438 -18.66 21.10 -17.07
C VAL A 438 -19.82 21.95 -17.63
N LYS A 439 -19.59 22.67 -18.73
CA LYS A 439 -20.65 23.43 -19.43
C LYS A 439 -21.76 22.52 -19.97
N GLU A 440 -21.43 21.36 -20.54
CA GLU A 440 -22.41 20.37 -21.03
C GLU A 440 -23.31 19.89 -19.87
N ILE A 441 -22.73 19.57 -18.70
CA ILE A 441 -23.47 19.14 -17.49
C ILE A 441 -24.42 20.24 -17.00
N ILE A 442 -23.96 21.49 -16.97
CA ILE A 442 -24.78 22.63 -16.52
C ILE A 442 -25.91 22.90 -17.51
N CYS A 443 -25.63 22.92 -18.82
CA CYS A 443 -26.62 23.08 -19.87
C CYS A 443 -27.68 21.97 -19.89
N THR A 444 -27.32 20.72 -19.58
CA THR A 444 -28.31 19.64 -19.43
C THR A 444 -29.22 19.85 -18.22
N CYS A 445 -28.67 20.38 -17.12
CA CYS A 445 -29.49 20.75 -15.95
C CYS A 445 -30.46 21.90 -16.27
N HIS A 446 -30.06 22.83 -17.16
CA HIS A 446 -30.91 23.96 -17.56
C HIS A 446 -32.07 23.59 -18.52
N LYS A 447 -32.03 22.46 -19.22
CA LYS A 447 -32.98 22.15 -20.31
C LYS A 447 -34.21 21.34 -19.90
N GLU A 448 -34.30 20.83 -18.67
CA GLU A 448 -35.35 19.86 -18.29
C GLU A 448 -36.28 20.34 -17.17
N VAL A 449 -37.23 21.24 -17.49
CA VAL A 449 -38.40 21.54 -16.63
C VAL A 449 -39.60 20.62 -16.94
N LYS A 450 -39.46 19.60 -17.82
CA LYS A 450 -40.55 18.65 -18.17
C LYS A 450 -40.23 17.16 -18.02
N CYS A 451 -39.04 16.78 -17.54
CA CYS A 451 -38.63 15.37 -17.41
C CYS A 451 -38.33 14.96 -15.96
N VAL A 452 -39.15 15.40 -15.00
CA VAL A 452 -38.94 15.14 -13.55
C VAL A 452 -39.11 13.65 -13.16
N GLU A 453 -39.56 12.77 -14.07
CA GLU A 453 -39.61 11.33 -13.79
C GLU A 453 -38.31 10.57 -14.14
N ASN A 454 -37.44 11.08 -15.01
CA ASN A 454 -36.22 10.37 -15.45
C ASN A 454 -34.95 10.71 -14.66
N LEU A 455 -34.90 11.89 -14.03
CA LEU A 455 -33.81 12.29 -13.14
C LEU A 455 -33.78 11.51 -11.82
N LYS A 456 -34.88 10.85 -11.45
CA LYS A 456 -34.94 9.90 -10.31
C LYS A 456 -34.03 8.68 -10.48
N SER A 457 -33.53 8.39 -11.69
CA SER A 457 -32.69 7.21 -11.93
C SER A 457 -31.20 7.41 -11.66
N GLY A 458 -30.71 8.64 -11.40
CA GLY A 458 -29.29 8.90 -11.08
C GLY A 458 -28.25 8.43 -12.12
N SER A 459 -28.70 7.97 -13.29
CA SER A 459 -27.90 7.18 -14.22
C SER A 459 -27.06 8.04 -15.16
N GLU A 460 -27.61 9.13 -15.70
CA GLU A 460 -26.89 10.03 -16.62
C GLU A 460 -25.85 10.91 -15.90
N LEU A 461 -26.21 11.52 -14.76
CA LEU A 461 -25.26 12.29 -13.93
C LEU A 461 -24.08 11.42 -13.47
N PHE A 462 -24.34 10.15 -13.16
CA PHE A 462 -23.29 9.17 -12.83
C PHE A 462 -22.34 8.91 -14.01
N ILE A 463 -22.87 8.80 -15.23
CA ILE A 463 -22.07 8.65 -16.46
C ILE A 463 -21.17 9.88 -16.69
N PHE A 464 -21.71 11.09 -16.55
CA PHE A 464 -20.94 12.33 -16.70
C PHE A 464 -19.84 12.48 -15.62
N LYS A 465 -20.15 12.19 -14.35
CA LYS A 465 -19.17 12.21 -13.26
C LYS A 465 -18.05 11.19 -13.47
N LYS A 466 -18.36 10.00 -13.97
CA LYS A 466 -17.36 8.98 -14.33
C LYS A 466 -16.47 9.45 -15.49
N LYS A 467 -17.04 10.16 -16.47
CA LYS A 467 -16.31 10.74 -17.59
C LYS A 467 -15.36 11.87 -17.16
N LEU A 468 -15.84 12.80 -16.33
CA LEU A 468 -15.05 13.89 -15.76
C LEU A 468 -13.86 13.36 -14.96
N LYS A 469 -14.09 12.44 -14.01
CA LYS A 469 -13.02 11.79 -13.24
C LYS A 469 -11.97 11.12 -14.12
N SER A 470 -12.40 10.48 -15.22
CA SER A 470 -11.44 9.85 -16.11
C SER A 470 -10.56 10.84 -16.85
N ILE A 471 -11.04 12.06 -17.16
CA ILE A 471 -10.25 13.08 -17.86
C ILE A 471 -9.30 13.76 -16.88
N LEU A 472 -9.76 14.07 -15.66
CA LEU A 472 -8.90 14.58 -14.58
C LEU A 472 -7.75 13.62 -14.25
N ASN A 473 -8.00 12.30 -14.29
CA ASN A 473 -6.95 11.29 -14.13
C ASN A 473 -5.86 11.32 -15.23
N LEU A 474 -6.17 11.84 -16.42
CA LEU A 474 -5.18 12.00 -17.49
C LEU A 474 -4.18 13.10 -17.14
N ILE A 475 -4.67 14.22 -16.58
CA ILE A 475 -3.80 15.30 -16.11
C ILE A 475 -2.98 14.82 -14.92
N LEU A 476 -3.57 14.09 -13.96
CA LEU A 476 -2.79 13.54 -12.83
C LEU A 476 -1.62 12.66 -13.29
N ARG A 477 -1.79 11.88 -14.37
CA ARG A 477 -0.67 11.12 -14.97
C ARG A 477 0.40 12.02 -15.57
N LEU A 478 0.00 13.11 -16.24
CA LEU A 478 0.95 14.08 -16.77
C LEU A 478 1.71 14.80 -15.64
N VAL A 479 1.03 15.16 -14.55
CA VAL A 479 1.60 15.82 -13.37
C VAL A 479 2.62 14.93 -12.64
N GLN A 480 2.36 13.62 -12.55
CA GLN A 480 3.31 12.65 -12.00
C GLN A 480 4.62 12.59 -12.79
N GLU A 481 4.56 12.81 -14.10
CA GLU A 481 5.73 12.75 -14.95
C GLU A 481 6.39 14.12 -15.08
N ASP A 482 5.65 15.23 -15.12
CA ASP A 482 6.18 16.60 -15.25
C ASP A 482 5.38 17.65 -14.47
N SER A 483 6.05 18.34 -13.53
CA SER A 483 5.44 19.33 -12.64
C SER A 483 4.96 20.60 -13.36
N SER A 484 5.53 20.93 -14.52
CA SER A 484 5.16 22.12 -15.31
C SER A 484 3.69 22.08 -15.81
N SER A 485 3.15 20.88 -16.01
CA SER A 485 1.75 20.67 -16.43
C SER A 485 0.73 21.19 -15.42
N VAL A 486 1.10 21.29 -14.13
CA VAL A 486 0.21 21.76 -13.07
C VAL A 486 -0.15 23.24 -13.25
N LEU A 487 0.79 24.07 -13.70
CA LEU A 487 0.55 25.52 -13.81
C LEU A 487 -0.60 25.81 -14.79
N VAL A 488 -0.58 25.18 -15.96
CA VAL A 488 -1.65 25.28 -16.97
C VAL A 488 -2.94 24.64 -16.47
N ALA A 489 -2.85 23.50 -15.80
CA ALA A 489 -4.03 22.84 -15.24
C ALA A 489 -4.72 23.72 -14.18
N PHE A 490 -3.94 24.42 -13.34
CA PHE A 490 -4.46 25.26 -12.27
C PHE A 490 -4.96 26.61 -12.79
N SER A 491 -4.32 27.19 -13.81
CA SER A 491 -4.84 28.42 -14.44
C SER A 491 -6.22 28.20 -15.06
N GLU A 492 -6.40 27.09 -15.77
CA GLU A 492 -7.71 26.71 -16.33
C GLU A 492 -8.71 26.32 -15.25
N LEU A 493 -8.27 25.61 -14.20
CA LEU A 493 -9.12 25.28 -13.04
C LEU A 493 -9.66 26.55 -12.39
N ARG A 494 -8.83 27.58 -12.23
CA ARG A 494 -9.23 28.88 -11.72
C ARG A 494 -10.39 29.43 -12.56
N CYS A 495 -10.23 29.52 -13.87
CA CYS A 495 -11.27 29.99 -14.78
C CYS A 495 -12.58 29.19 -14.66
N ILE A 496 -12.51 27.86 -14.57
CA ILE A 496 -13.70 27.00 -14.44
C ILE A 496 -14.39 27.23 -13.08
N VAL A 497 -13.64 27.36 -11.98
CA VAL A 497 -14.22 27.63 -10.66
C VAL A 497 -14.88 29.00 -10.60
N TYR A 498 -14.25 30.04 -11.18
CA TYR A 498 -14.87 31.37 -11.29
C TYR A 498 -16.21 31.32 -12.03
N TYR A 499 -16.26 30.61 -13.16
CA TYR A 499 -17.51 30.41 -13.91
C TYR A 499 -18.59 29.68 -13.09
N LEU A 500 -18.22 28.64 -12.33
CA LEU A 500 -19.16 27.92 -11.47
C LEU A 500 -19.68 28.79 -10.32
N VAL A 501 -18.82 29.63 -9.75
CA VAL A 501 -19.16 30.56 -8.67
C VAL A 501 -20.04 31.70 -9.16
N SER A 502 -19.78 32.26 -10.36
CA SER A 502 -20.61 33.35 -10.90
C SER A 502 -22.06 32.92 -11.11
N LEU A 503 -22.28 31.67 -11.54
CA LEU A 503 -23.62 31.07 -11.66
C LEU A 503 -24.36 30.96 -10.32
N LEU A 504 -23.63 30.89 -9.20
CA LEU A 504 -24.22 30.82 -7.86
C LEU A 504 -24.57 32.21 -7.30
N THR A 505 -23.83 33.25 -7.69
CA THR A 505 -24.01 34.62 -7.20
C THR A 505 -25.04 35.41 -8.01
N GLU A 506 -25.13 35.18 -9.34
CA GLU A 506 -26.11 35.85 -10.20
C GLU A 506 -27.57 35.51 -9.85
N GLY A 507 -27.81 34.35 -9.24
CA GLY A 507 -29.12 33.96 -8.70
C GLY A 507 -29.55 34.70 -7.42
N ARG A 508 -28.66 35.49 -6.79
CA ARG A 508 -28.92 36.22 -5.54
C ARG A 508 -28.99 37.75 -5.67
N GLY A 509 -28.82 38.31 -6.87
CA GLY A 509 -29.04 39.73 -7.10
C GLY A 509 -28.00 40.68 -6.50
N GLU A 510 -26.76 40.23 -6.27
CA GLU A 510 -25.65 41.11 -5.90
C GLU A 510 -24.48 40.94 -6.88
N THR A 511 -24.24 41.98 -7.69
CA THR A 511 -23.08 42.09 -8.55
C THR A 511 -21.81 42.17 -7.71
N CYS A 512 -20.97 41.13 -7.75
CA CYS A 512 -19.60 41.24 -7.29
C CYS A 512 -18.87 42.25 -8.18
N ILE A 513 -18.67 43.48 -7.67
CA ILE A 513 -17.71 44.42 -8.24
C ILE A 513 -16.35 43.72 -8.17
N ALA A 514 -15.83 43.36 -9.33
CA ALA A 514 -14.46 42.91 -9.49
C ALA A 514 -13.55 44.02 -8.93
N SER A 515 -12.84 43.75 -7.84
CA SER A 515 -11.78 44.63 -7.37
C SER A 515 -10.67 44.61 -8.41
N GLU A 516 -10.48 45.76 -9.04
CA GLU A 516 -9.36 46.17 -9.87
C GLU A 516 -8.03 45.83 -9.19
N ALA A 517 -7.36 44.77 -9.64
CA ALA A 517 -5.90 44.58 -9.53
C ALA A 517 -5.44 43.32 -10.28
N VAL A 518 -5.68 43.22 -11.58
CA VAL A 518 -4.79 42.45 -12.46
C VAL A 518 -4.49 43.32 -13.67
N SER A 519 -3.24 43.77 -13.76
CA SER A 519 -2.78 44.56 -14.88
C SER A 519 -3.06 43.83 -16.19
N GLN A 520 -3.78 44.50 -17.08
CA GLN A 520 -3.83 44.14 -18.48
C GLN A 520 -2.40 44.13 -19.04
N LYS A 521 -1.82 42.94 -19.15
CA LYS A 521 -0.87 42.61 -20.22
C LYS A 521 -0.78 41.09 -20.29
N ASP A 522 -1.08 40.60 -21.49
CA ASP A 522 -0.92 39.23 -21.97
C ASP A 522 -1.89 38.18 -21.44
N THR A 523 -3.08 38.13 -22.04
CA THR A 523 -3.59 36.91 -22.68
C THR A 523 -4.83 37.23 -23.52
N ASN A 524 -4.72 36.95 -24.82
CA ASN A 524 -5.71 37.22 -25.84
C ASN A 524 -6.84 36.16 -25.76
N CYS A 525 -7.69 36.21 -24.74
CA CYS A 525 -8.89 35.37 -24.69
C CYS A 525 -10.02 36.10 -25.44
N LYS A 526 -10.27 35.70 -26.68
CA LYS A 526 -11.47 36.09 -27.43
C LYS A 526 -12.69 35.52 -26.71
N THR A 527 -13.31 36.30 -25.83
CA THR A 527 -14.67 36.07 -25.34
C THR A 527 -15.63 36.32 -26.49
N ASN A 528 -16.15 35.26 -27.10
CA ASN A 528 -17.35 35.38 -27.91
C ASN A 528 -18.52 35.64 -26.96
N ASP A 529 -19.11 36.83 -27.08
CA ASP A 529 -20.30 37.26 -26.38
C ASP A 529 -21.44 36.25 -26.56
N ILE A 530 -21.84 35.61 -25.46
CA ILE A 530 -23.18 35.05 -25.32
C ILE A 530 -23.72 35.62 -24.01
N VAL A 531 -24.56 36.65 -24.15
CA VAL A 531 -25.35 37.22 -23.07
C VAL A 531 -26.35 36.16 -22.61
N PHE A 532 -26.20 35.62 -21.41
CA PHE A 532 -27.18 34.74 -20.79
C PHE A 532 -28.03 35.53 -19.79
N ARG A 533 -29.36 35.40 -19.94
CA ARG A 533 -30.37 36.03 -19.08
C ARG A 533 -30.46 35.26 -17.74
N PRO A 534 -30.58 35.94 -16.58
CA PRO A 534 -30.60 35.29 -15.27
C PRO A 534 -31.94 34.56 -15.06
N LEU A 535 -31.91 33.39 -14.42
CA LEU A 535 -33.10 32.61 -14.08
C LEU A 535 -33.02 32.07 -12.65
N GLU A 536 -34.15 32.10 -11.96
CA GLU A 536 -34.40 31.63 -10.60
C GLU A 536 -33.84 30.20 -10.41
N SER A 537 -32.90 30.02 -9.47
CA SER A 537 -32.17 28.76 -9.32
C SER A 537 -32.97 27.72 -8.53
N ASP A 538 -33.31 26.60 -9.16
CA ASP A 538 -33.82 25.41 -8.47
C ASP A 538 -32.78 24.84 -7.49
N GLY A 539 -33.22 24.33 -6.34
CA GLY A 539 -32.35 23.77 -5.30
C GLY A 539 -31.46 22.61 -5.78
N GLU A 540 -31.90 21.84 -6.78
CA GLU A 540 -31.12 20.74 -7.36
C GLU A 540 -29.92 21.23 -8.17
N GLN A 541 -30.05 22.33 -8.90
CA GLN A 541 -28.97 22.89 -9.72
C GLN A 541 -27.79 23.36 -8.85
N ILE A 542 -28.09 23.99 -7.71
CA ILE A 542 -27.10 24.43 -6.73
C ILE A 542 -26.28 23.24 -6.21
N THR A 543 -26.93 22.10 -5.94
CA THR A 543 -26.22 20.89 -5.47
C THR A 543 -25.27 20.31 -6.51
N VAL A 544 -25.62 20.35 -7.80
CA VAL A 544 -24.74 19.88 -8.89
C VAL A 544 -23.52 20.79 -9.02
N ILE A 545 -23.70 22.11 -8.94
CA ILE A 545 -22.59 23.06 -9.00
C ILE A 545 -21.63 22.86 -7.81
N PHE A 546 -22.15 22.69 -6.59
CA PHE A 546 -21.32 22.37 -5.42
C PHE A 546 -20.55 21.06 -5.60
N ALA A 547 -21.18 20.02 -6.13
CA ALA A 547 -20.53 18.75 -6.39
C ALA A 547 -19.39 18.86 -7.44
N LEU A 548 -19.53 19.73 -8.43
CA LEU A 548 -18.50 20.01 -9.43
C LEU A 548 -17.32 20.79 -8.83
N ILE A 549 -17.58 21.85 -8.07
CA ILE A 549 -16.54 22.62 -7.35
C ILE A 549 -15.72 21.68 -6.46
N LEU A 550 -16.38 20.87 -5.63
CA LEU A 550 -15.70 19.90 -4.77
C LEU A 550 -14.90 18.87 -5.57
N CYS A 551 -15.39 18.44 -6.74
CA CYS A 551 -14.65 17.51 -7.60
C CYS A 551 -13.35 18.13 -8.15
N LEU A 552 -13.37 19.42 -8.51
CA LEU A 552 -12.21 20.16 -8.97
C LEU A 552 -11.23 20.42 -7.81
N CYS A 553 -11.71 20.78 -6.62
CA CYS A 553 -10.88 20.92 -5.44
C CYS A 553 -10.19 19.60 -5.05
N ARG A 554 -10.88 18.44 -5.15
CA ARG A 554 -10.24 17.11 -4.96
C ARG A 554 -9.12 16.87 -5.95
N PHE A 555 -9.33 17.23 -7.20
CA PHE A 555 -8.30 17.10 -8.23
C PHE A 555 -7.09 18.01 -7.93
N ALA A 556 -7.32 19.26 -7.54
CA ALA A 556 -6.25 20.17 -7.12
C ALA A 556 -5.45 19.60 -5.93
N ASN A 557 -6.12 19.10 -4.89
CA ASN A 557 -5.46 18.45 -3.75
C ASN A 557 -4.62 17.22 -4.15
N ALA A 558 -5.09 16.43 -5.12
CA ALA A 558 -4.32 15.29 -5.64
C ALA A 558 -3.07 15.74 -6.40
N CYS A 559 -3.15 16.80 -7.21
CA CYS A 559 -1.99 17.41 -7.87
C CYS A 559 -0.98 17.95 -6.84
N ILE A 560 -1.45 18.66 -5.80
CA ILE A 560 -0.58 19.20 -4.75
C ILE A 560 0.14 18.07 -3.99
N SER A 561 -0.55 16.95 -3.73
CA SER A 561 0.06 15.78 -3.07
C SER A 561 1.23 15.21 -3.90
N ILE A 562 1.09 15.16 -5.24
CA ILE A 562 2.15 14.72 -6.16
C ILE A 562 3.31 15.75 -6.19
N LEU A 563 2.99 17.05 -6.15
CA LEU A 563 3.99 18.11 -6.11
C LEU A 563 4.80 18.12 -4.80
N HIS A 564 4.18 17.76 -3.68
CA HIS A 564 4.89 17.57 -2.39
C HIS A 564 5.88 16.41 -2.46
N GLU A 565 5.49 15.27 -3.06
CA GLU A 565 6.40 14.13 -3.25
C GLU A 565 7.61 14.48 -4.17
N THR A 566 7.44 15.41 -5.09
CA THR A 566 8.48 15.85 -6.05
C THR A 566 9.17 17.17 -5.65
N ASN A 567 8.81 17.75 -4.50
CA ASN A 567 9.28 19.03 -3.97
C ASN A 567 9.29 20.18 -5.02
N SER A 568 8.22 20.32 -5.80
CA SER A 568 8.18 21.19 -6.99
C SER A 568 7.08 22.28 -6.96
N ILE A 569 6.60 22.67 -5.77
CA ILE A 569 5.53 23.68 -5.62
C ILE A 569 6.08 25.11 -5.82
N THR A 570 5.70 25.76 -6.92
CA THR A 570 6.10 27.15 -7.22
C THR A 570 5.22 28.18 -6.48
N SER A 571 5.64 29.46 -6.47
CA SER A 571 4.86 30.56 -5.91
C SER A 571 3.60 30.86 -6.73
N GLU A 572 3.67 30.74 -8.07
CA GLU A 572 2.53 31.01 -8.97
C GLU A 572 1.39 30.02 -8.72
N VAL A 573 1.71 28.74 -8.53
CA VAL A 573 0.73 27.71 -8.16
C VAL A 573 0.00 28.08 -6.86
N ARG A 574 0.72 28.64 -5.88
CA ARG A 574 0.15 29.08 -4.59
C ARG A 574 -0.77 30.30 -4.74
N HIS A 575 -0.39 31.29 -5.54
CA HIS A 575 -1.25 32.43 -5.84
C HIS A 575 -2.57 32.00 -6.50
N ILE A 576 -2.50 31.10 -7.48
CA ILE A 576 -3.69 30.57 -8.14
C ILE A 576 -4.61 29.83 -7.15
N LEU A 577 -4.05 29.06 -6.22
CA LEU A 577 -4.83 28.39 -5.16
C LEU A 577 -5.49 29.40 -4.22
N LYS A 578 -4.78 30.46 -3.83
CA LYS A 578 -5.32 31.55 -3.00
C LYS A 578 -6.49 32.25 -3.69
N ASP A 579 -6.37 32.53 -4.99
CA ASP A 579 -7.45 33.09 -5.82
C ASP A 579 -8.69 32.18 -5.82
N VAL A 580 -8.49 30.88 -6.06
CA VAL A 580 -9.58 29.88 -6.07
C VAL A 580 -10.28 29.81 -4.72
N VAL A 581 -9.52 29.77 -3.61
CA VAL A 581 -10.08 29.75 -2.25
C VAL A 581 -10.86 31.03 -1.94
N ASN A 582 -10.33 32.20 -2.32
CA ASN A 582 -10.99 33.48 -2.12
C ASN A 582 -12.27 33.60 -2.95
N CYS A 583 -12.25 33.11 -4.20
CA CYS A 583 -13.43 33.03 -5.05
C CYS A 583 -14.55 32.20 -4.40
N ILE A 584 -14.22 31.01 -3.88
CA ILE A 584 -15.20 30.17 -3.17
C ILE A 584 -15.68 30.84 -1.87
N LYS A 585 -14.79 31.54 -1.14
CA LYS A 585 -15.17 32.25 0.09
C LYS A 585 -16.19 33.38 -0.15
N LEU A 586 -15.97 34.19 -1.19
CA LEU A 586 -16.83 35.34 -1.53
C LEU A 586 -18.25 34.93 -1.92
N SER A 587 -18.40 33.70 -2.42
CA SER A 587 -19.70 33.17 -2.85
C SER A 587 -20.64 32.74 -1.71
N GLU A 588 -20.20 32.84 -0.44
CA GLU A 588 -20.88 32.32 0.75
C GLU A 588 -21.35 30.85 0.64
N CYS A 589 -20.75 30.08 -0.26
CA CYS A 589 -21.24 28.77 -0.62
C CYS A 589 -21.03 27.75 0.51
N SER A 590 -21.99 26.84 0.67
CA SER A 590 -21.88 25.75 1.65
C SER A 590 -20.63 24.88 1.43
N CYS A 591 -20.19 24.73 0.18
CA CYS A 591 -18.99 24.00 -0.20
C CYS A 591 -17.68 24.61 0.36
N TYR A 592 -17.70 25.89 0.76
CA TYR A 592 -16.55 26.52 1.42
C TYR A 592 -16.14 25.75 2.67
N TYR A 593 -17.09 25.22 3.44
CA TYR A 593 -16.82 24.52 4.71
C TYR A 593 -16.50 23.03 4.54
N SER A 594 -16.09 22.61 3.34
CA SER A 594 -15.71 21.23 3.05
C SER A 594 -14.25 20.94 3.41
N PHE A 595 -13.96 19.66 3.69
CA PHE A 595 -12.59 19.16 3.83
C PHE A 595 -11.71 19.45 2.62
N GLU A 596 -12.28 19.40 1.40
CA GLU A 596 -11.53 19.68 0.19
C GLU A 596 -10.99 21.12 0.14
N VAL A 597 -11.81 22.10 0.51
CA VAL A 597 -11.40 23.52 0.56
C VAL A 597 -10.47 23.76 1.74
N PHE A 598 -10.70 23.09 2.87
CA PHE A 598 -9.76 23.10 4.00
C PHE A 598 -8.34 22.72 3.58
N CYS A 599 -8.16 21.63 2.82
CA CYS A 599 -6.85 21.20 2.34
C CYS A 599 -6.18 22.27 1.45
N LEU A 600 -6.96 22.92 0.58
CA LEU A 600 -6.44 24.00 -0.28
C LEU A 600 -6.02 25.23 0.53
N ILE A 601 -6.77 25.60 1.57
CA ILE A 601 -6.42 26.67 2.51
C ILE A 601 -5.08 26.39 3.17
N ILE A 602 -4.90 25.17 3.72
CA ILE A 602 -3.63 24.80 4.36
C ILE A 602 -2.46 24.93 3.38
N HIS A 603 -2.66 24.55 2.11
CA HIS A 603 -1.61 24.65 1.09
C HIS A 603 -1.39 26.07 0.54
N SER A 604 -2.39 26.96 0.54
CA SER A 604 -2.26 28.33 0.02
C SER A 604 -1.45 29.26 0.93
N PHE A 605 -1.41 28.99 2.24
CA PHE A 605 -0.74 29.85 3.24
C PHE A 605 0.67 29.39 3.61
N VAL A 606 1.32 28.57 2.78
CA VAL A 606 2.59 27.93 3.15
C VAL A 606 3.79 28.88 3.26
N PHE A 607 3.81 30.04 2.59
CA PHE A 607 4.83 31.09 2.82
C PHE A 607 4.32 32.43 2.27
N ASP A 608 3.92 33.37 3.14
CA ASP A 608 3.49 34.74 2.77
C ASP A 608 4.38 35.81 3.43
N TYR A 609 5.69 35.54 3.55
CA TYR A 609 6.69 36.57 3.88
C TYR A 609 7.83 36.49 2.88
N ASP A 610 7.71 37.26 1.80
CA ASP A 610 8.80 37.55 0.89
C ASP A 610 9.94 38.23 1.64
N PHE A 611 11.14 37.66 1.48
CA PHE A 611 12.40 38.37 1.67
C PHE A 611 12.36 39.65 0.82
N LYS A 612 12.21 40.81 1.43
CA LYS A 612 12.75 42.03 0.79
C LYS A 612 14.26 41.88 0.85
N GLU A 613 14.88 41.53 -0.28
CA GLU A 613 16.31 41.74 -0.48
C GLU A 613 16.62 43.20 -0.15
N GLY A 614 17.13 43.43 1.06
CA GLY A 614 17.72 44.71 1.43
C GLY A 614 18.95 44.91 0.54
N ASN A 615 18.92 45.99 -0.23
CA ASN A 615 20.04 46.48 -1.02
C ASN A 615 21.36 46.35 -0.24
N GLY A 616 22.37 45.86 -0.96
CA GLY A 616 23.62 45.36 -0.41
C GLY A 616 24.21 46.18 0.72
N ASN A 617 24.35 45.55 1.88
CA ASN A 617 25.43 45.80 2.82
C ASN A 617 25.80 44.46 3.47
N LYS A 618 27.10 44.13 3.44
CA LYS A 618 27.67 42.93 4.05
C LYS A 618 27.37 42.92 5.56
N VAL A 619 26.39 42.12 5.98
CA VAL A 619 26.15 41.84 7.39
C VAL A 619 27.21 40.85 7.87
N LYS A 620 27.91 41.20 8.95
CA LYS A 620 28.95 40.37 9.56
C LYS A 620 28.33 39.15 10.24
N VAL A 621 28.99 38.00 10.11
CA VAL A 621 28.70 36.75 10.82
C VAL A 621 28.75 37.03 12.33
N GLY A 622 27.60 36.98 13.01
CA GLY A 622 27.53 37.22 14.46
C GLY A 622 26.11 37.34 15.02
N ASP A 623 25.19 37.99 14.31
CA ASP A 623 23.83 38.25 14.81
C ASP A 623 22.76 37.82 13.80
N GLU A 624 22.30 36.57 13.90
CA GLU A 624 21.02 36.11 13.34
C GLU A 624 20.21 35.47 14.48
N ILE A 625 19.55 36.31 15.28
CA ILE A 625 18.50 35.87 16.20
C ILE A 625 17.16 36.28 15.58
N CYS A 626 16.29 35.28 15.37
CA CYS A 626 14.94 35.25 14.78
C CYS A 626 14.84 34.93 13.27
N CYS A 627 14.59 33.66 12.95
CA CYS A 627 14.21 33.18 11.62
C CYS A 627 12.68 33.33 11.37
N PRO A 628 12.23 33.75 10.16
CA PRO A 628 10.82 33.96 9.79
C PRO A 628 9.92 32.70 9.74
N HIS A 629 10.50 31.49 9.75
CA HIS A 629 9.75 30.23 9.58
C HIS A 629 8.86 29.87 10.79
N SER A 630 9.26 30.27 12.01
CA SER A 630 8.53 30.01 13.26
C SER A 630 7.15 30.67 13.32
N ILE A 631 6.97 31.81 12.63
CA ILE A 631 5.71 32.57 12.56
C ILE A 631 4.72 31.90 11.58
N CYS A 632 5.22 31.28 10.51
CA CYS A 632 4.41 30.69 9.45
C CYS A 632 3.65 29.44 9.91
N TRP A 633 4.32 28.53 10.63
CA TRP A 633 3.72 27.29 11.12
C TRP A 633 2.60 27.56 12.14
N PHE A 634 2.83 28.49 13.08
CA PHE A 634 1.83 28.88 14.07
C PHE A 634 0.61 29.57 13.43
N HIS A 635 0.84 30.39 12.41
CA HIS A 635 -0.25 31.03 11.66
C HIS A 635 -1.13 30.01 10.92
N GLN A 636 -0.54 28.98 10.32
CA GLN A 636 -1.27 27.88 9.69
C GLN A 636 -2.12 27.10 10.69
N GLU A 637 -1.59 26.83 11.88
CA GLU A 637 -2.37 26.18 12.95
C GLU A 637 -3.60 27.00 13.37
N CYS A 638 -3.44 28.33 13.53
CA CYS A 638 -4.53 29.23 13.88
C CYS A 638 -5.63 29.25 12.81
N ILE A 639 -5.25 29.37 11.53
CA ILE A 639 -6.20 29.33 10.41
C ILE A 639 -6.94 27.99 10.39
N ALA A 640 -6.21 26.89 10.55
CA ALA A 640 -6.78 25.55 10.53
C ALA A 640 -7.80 25.37 11.67
N LEU A 641 -7.47 25.87 12.85
CA LEU A 641 -8.31 25.82 14.05
C LEU A 641 -9.56 26.68 13.91
N ASP A 642 -9.43 27.92 13.42
CA ASP A 642 -10.56 28.82 13.18
C ASP A 642 -11.52 28.29 12.12
N PHE A 643 -10.98 27.68 11.07
CA PHE A 643 -11.80 27.07 10.04
C PHE A 643 -12.56 25.85 10.59
N THR A 644 -11.88 24.97 11.32
CA THR A 644 -12.49 23.78 11.93
C THR A 644 -13.58 24.16 12.93
N LYS A 645 -13.40 25.23 13.71
CA LYS A 645 -14.44 25.81 14.59
C LYS A 645 -15.70 26.19 13.80
N LYS A 646 -15.54 26.80 12.62
CA LYS A 646 -16.69 27.21 11.79
C LYS A 646 -17.44 26.00 11.21
N ILE A 647 -16.73 24.94 10.82
CA ILE A 647 -17.36 23.68 10.40
C ILE A 647 -18.11 23.04 11.58
N LEU A 648 -17.49 23.01 12.77
CA LEU A 648 -18.10 22.41 13.96
C LEU A 648 -19.41 23.11 14.36
N ARG A 649 -19.46 24.45 14.27
CA ARG A 649 -20.69 25.23 14.51
C ARG A 649 -21.85 24.87 13.57
N ARG A 650 -21.57 24.23 12.42
CA ARG A 650 -22.58 23.76 11.46
C ARG A 650 -23.06 22.32 11.73
N GLY A 651 -22.42 21.59 12.64
CA GLY A 651 -22.75 20.20 12.96
C GLY A 651 -22.13 19.15 12.03
N ASP A 652 -21.22 19.53 11.13
CA ASP A 652 -20.57 18.63 10.17
C ASP A 652 -19.38 17.87 10.78
N TYR A 653 -19.66 16.98 11.73
CA TYR A 653 -18.64 16.27 12.52
C TYR A 653 -17.66 15.43 11.68
N TRP A 654 -18.10 14.85 10.57
CA TRP A 654 -17.22 14.07 9.69
C TRP A 654 -16.19 14.93 8.95
N GLU A 655 -16.58 16.13 8.52
CA GLU A 655 -15.66 17.09 7.89
C GLU A 655 -14.63 17.60 8.90
N VAL A 656 -15.06 17.87 10.14
CA VAL A 656 -14.18 18.22 11.27
C VAL A 656 -13.17 17.10 11.54
N TYR A 657 -13.62 15.84 11.61
CA TYR A 657 -12.74 14.69 11.82
C TYR A 657 -11.71 14.53 10.68
N LYS A 658 -12.14 14.65 9.41
CA LYS A 658 -11.23 14.58 8.26
C LYS A 658 -10.20 15.72 8.28
N ALA A 659 -10.64 16.94 8.59
CA ALA A 659 -9.77 18.10 8.74
C ALA A 659 -8.74 17.87 9.85
N GLY A 660 -9.19 17.42 11.03
CA GLY A 660 -8.32 17.11 12.16
C GLY A 660 -7.31 15.99 11.86
N LYS A 661 -7.76 14.91 11.22
CA LYS A 661 -6.88 13.84 10.74
C LYS A 661 -5.82 14.36 9.79
N TYR A 662 -6.22 15.13 8.77
CA TYR A 662 -5.29 15.68 7.79
C TYR A 662 -4.28 16.65 8.43
N SER A 663 -4.73 17.52 9.33
CA SER A 663 -3.86 18.41 10.10
C SER A 663 -2.80 17.65 10.90
N CYS A 664 -3.19 16.54 11.55
CA CYS A 664 -2.24 15.68 12.26
C CYS A 664 -1.21 15.04 11.32
N LEU A 665 -1.60 14.70 10.09
CA LEU A 665 -0.71 14.16 9.05
C LEU A 665 0.21 15.23 8.45
N GLN A 666 -0.18 16.51 8.48
CA GLN A 666 0.67 17.65 8.10
C GLN A 666 1.52 18.16 9.28
N GLY A 667 1.34 17.60 10.48
CA GLY A 667 2.10 17.95 11.69
C GLY A 667 1.66 19.23 12.40
N LEU A 668 0.40 19.63 12.23
CA LEU A 668 -0.26 20.69 13.02
C LEU A 668 -0.71 20.08 14.37
N VAL A 669 -0.20 20.62 15.47
CA VAL A 669 -0.27 20.14 16.85
C VAL A 669 -1.45 20.73 17.64
N LEU A 670 -1.87 21.99 17.41
CA LEU A 670 -2.92 22.68 18.18
C LEU A 670 -4.35 22.16 17.92
N ILE A 671 -4.56 21.38 16.87
CA ILE A 671 -5.86 20.75 16.58
C ILE A 671 -6.14 19.54 17.50
N ASN A 672 -5.16 19.07 18.28
CA ASN A 672 -5.39 18.10 19.36
C ASN A 672 -6.13 18.68 20.58
N SER A 673 -6.70 19.89 20.47
CA SER A 673 -7.52 20.54 21.49
C SER A 673 -8.99 20.10 21.49
N PHE A 674 -9.43 19.29 20.52
CA PHE A 674 -10.79 18.74 20.50
C PHE A 674 -10.93 17.60 21.52
N GLN A 675 -11.81 17.77 22.51
CA GLN A 675 -12.18 16.73 23.46
C GLN A 675 -13.28 15.83 22.88
N TYR A 676 -13.13 14.52 23.07
CA TYR A 676 -14.19 13.54 22.88
C TYR A 676 -14.82 13.27 24.26
N SER A 677 -16.08 13.63 24.46
CA SER A 677 -16.83 13.25 25.66
C SER A 677 -17.81 12.14 25.31
N SER A 678 -17.76 11.01 26.01
CA SER A 678 -18.72 9.90 25.84
C SER A 678 -20.14 10.24 26.33
N ASP A 679 -20.29 11.29 27.14
CA ASP A 679 -21.51 11.59 27.91
C ASP A 679 -22.23 12.89 27.50
N SER A 680 -22.17 13.34 26.24
CA SER A 680 -23.01 14.46 25.81
C SER A 680 -23.56 14.32 24.39
N ASP A 681 -24.73 14.92 24.15
CA ASP A 681 -25.40 15.03 22.83
C ASP A 681 -24.55 15.78 21.77
N HIS A 682 -23.34 16.24 22.13
CA HIS A 682 -22.36 16.90 21.27
C HIS A 682 -20.98 16.22 21.36
N PRO A 683 -20.60 15.36 20.40
CA PRO A 683 -19.39 14.53 20.48
C PRO A 683 -18.05 15.30 20.46
N PHE A 684 -18.08 16.63 20.29
CA PHE A 684 -16.90 17.50 20.26
C PHE A 684 -17.17 18.79 21.04
N SER A 685 -16.44 19.01 22.15
CA SER A 685 -16.49 20.26 22.92
C SER A 685 -15.16 21.01 22.86
N TYR A 686 -15.23 22.35 22.85
CA TYR A 686 -14.06 23.25 22.85
C TYR A 686 -14.01 24.04 24.17
N SER A 687 -12.87 24.02 24.87
CA SER A 687 -12.64 24.87 26.04
C SER A 687 -12.32 26.31 25.61
N GLY A 688 -13.27 27.22 25.78
CA GLY A 688 -13.35 28.55 25.16
C GLY A 688 -12.31 29.63 25.51
N GLY A 689 -11.13 29.31 26.04
CA GLY A 689 -10.19 30.34 26.54
C GLY A 689 -8.99 30.71 25.65
N GLU A 690 -8.74 30.02 24.54
CA GLU A 690 -7.33 29.78 24.12
C GLU A 690 -6.79 30.59 22.91
N ALA A 691 -7.55 31.50 22.29
CA ALA A 691 -7.12 32.17 21.05
C ALA A 691 -6.60 33.62 21.21
N ASN A 692 -6.93 34.32 22.30
CA ASN A 692 -6.70 35.77 22.38
C ASN A 692 -5.34 36.19 22.97
N ALA A 693 -4.49 35.26 23.40
CA ALA A 693 -3.25 35.59 24.11
C ALA A 693 -1.98 35.63 23.23
N CYS A 694 -2.06 35.33 21.92
CA CYS A 694 -0.86 35.07 21.10
C CYS A 694 -0.66 36.02 19.91
N VAL A 695 -1.43 37.11 19.82
CA VAL A 695 -1.19 38.19 18.83
C VAL A 695 -0.67 39.40 19.59
N GLY A 696 0.58 39.32 20.02
CA GLY A 696 1.35 40.45 20.55
C GLY A 696 2.76 40.37 19.97
N GLU A 697 3.28 41.49 19.49
CA GLU A 697 4.63 41.61 18.93
C GLU A 697 5.67 41.28 20.02
N GLY A 698 6.09 40.00 20.06
CA GLY A 698 7.10 39.50 21.00
C GLY A 698 6.93 38.01 21.27
N TYR A 699 7.83 37.18 20.71
CA TYR A 699 7.81 35.73 20.92
C TYR A 699 8.25 35.40 22.36
N ASN A 700 7.31 35.07 23.25
CA ASN A 700 7.61 34.77 24.64
C ASN A 700 7.83 33.26 24.85
N TRP A 701 9.08 32.84 25.05
CA TRP A 701 9.47 31.45 25.29
C TRP A 701 8.78 30.79 26.49
N ASN A 702 8.40 31.56 27.51
CA ASN A 702 7.67 31.02 28.66
C ASN A 702 6.23 30.66 28.30
N VAL A 703 5.59 31.43 27.42
CA VAL A 703 4.25 31.13 26.88
C VAL A 703 4.31 29.89 25.98
N PHE A 704 5.32 29.81 25.12
CA PHE A 704 5.56 28.63 24.28
C PHE A 704 5.78 27.36 25.13
N ARG A 705 6.62 27.43 26.17
CA ARG A 705 6.86 26.34 27.12
C ARG A 705 5.57 25.91 27.84
N ALA A 706 4.76 26.86 28.31
CA ALA A 706 3.49 26.56 28.97
C ALA A 706 2.51 25.83 28.01
N ASN A 707 2.46 26.26 26.75
CA ASN A 707 1.66 25.60 25.71
C ASN A 707 2.14 24.17 25.43
N LEU A 708 3.45 23.93 25.30
CA LEU A 708 4.01 22.58 25.12
C LEU A 708 3.71 21.67 26.31
N SER A 709 3.82 22.18 27.54
CA SER A 709 3.47 21.43 28.76
C SER A 709 1.99 21.02 28.76
N ARG A 710 1.09 21.92 28.36
CA ARG A 710 -0.34 21.63 28.22
C ARG A 710 -0.61 20.57 27.14
N ILE A 711 0.06 20.65 25.99
CA ILE A 711 -0.04 19.65 24.92
C ILE A 711 0.43 18.28 25.41
N CYS A 712 1.57 18.23 26.11
CA CYS A 712 2.08 17.02 26.73
C CYS A 712 1.05 16.40 27.69
N GLY A 713 0.47 17.22 28.59
CA GLY A 713 -0.60 16.78 29.48
C GLY A 713 -1.82 16.21 28.76
N ARG A 714 -2.24 16.84 27.65
CA ARG A 714 -3.35 16.33 26.80
C ARG A 714 -3.01 14.98 26.17
N ILE A 715 -1.82 14.83 25.58
CA ILE A 715 -1.38 13.56 24.96
C ILE A 715 -1.37 12.43 26.00
N CYS A 716 -0.83 12.69 27.19
CA CYS A 716 -0.83 11.72 28.28
C CYS A 716 -2.26 11.39 28.77
N SER A 717 -3.18 12.36 28.78
CA SER A 717 -4.59 12.08 29.11
C SER A 717 -5.29 11.23 28.05
N SER A 718 -5.03 11.46 26.76
CA SER A 718 -5.62 10.69 25.66
C SER A 718 -5.16 9.24 25.67
N GLU A 719 -3.90 8.98 26.05
CA GLU A 719 -3.40 7.62 26.23
C GLU A 719 -4.15 6.86 27.35
N LYS A 720 -4.43 7.52 28.48
CA LYS A 720 -5.25 6.96 29.57
C LYS A 720 -6.71 6.71 29.16
N VAL A 721 -7.30 7.59 28.36
CA VAL A 721 -8.67 7.39 27.83
C VAL A 721 -8.73 6.17 26.91
N LEU A 722 -7.71 5.97 26.05
CA LEU A 722 -7.59 4.78 25.20
C LEU A 722 -7.26 3.50 25.99
N GLU A 723 -6.73 3.62 27.20
CA GLU A 723 -6.51 2.49 28.11
C GLU A 723 -7.79 2.07 28.82
N ALA A 724 -8.67 3.01 29.17
CA ALA A 724 -9.92 2.74 29.88
C ALA A 724 -11.00 2.07 29.01
N SER A 725 -10.85 2.05 27.68
CA SER A 725 -11.79 1.41 26.75
C SER A 725 -11.59 -0.12 26.67
N ALA A 726 -11.94 -0.80 27.76
CA ALA A 726 -11.71 -2.24 27.98
C ALA A 726 -12.32 -3.19 26.93
N ASP A 727 -13.34 -2.76 26.17
CA ASP A 727 -14.04 -3.59 25.18
C ASP A 727 -13.24 -3.86 23.89
N PHE A 728 -12.10 -3.19 23.69
CA PHE A 728 -11.28 -3.25 22.46
C PHE A 728 -9.85 -3.79 22.67
N ASN A 729 -9.69 -4.75 23.59
CA ASN A 729 -8.40 -5.38 23.88
C ASN A 729 -7.64 -5.78 22.59
N GLY A 730 -6.50 -5.15 22.35
CA GLY A 730 -5.59 -5.42 21.22
C GLY A 730 -5.78 -4.57 19.95
N VAL A 731 -6.78 -3.67 19.90
CA VAL A 731 -7.11 -2.90 18.68
C VAL A 731 -6.42 -1.53 18.60
N PHE A 732 -6.15 -0.89 19.75
CA PHE A 732 -5.50 0.43 19.84
C PHE A 732 -4.01 0.38 20.24
N PHE A 733 -3.36 -0.78 20.06
CA PHE A 733 -2.01 -1.02 20.58
C PHE A 733 -0.97 -0.04 20.01
N PHE A 734 -1.02 0.20 18.69
CA PHE A 734 -0.13 1.15 18.02
C PHE A 734 -0.33 2.58 18.53
N GLN A 735 -1.59 3.00 18.66
CA GLN A 735 -1.96 4.36 19.03
C GLN A 735 -1.49 4.66 20.45
N ARG A 736 -1.76 3.76 21.39
CA ARG A 736 -1.32 3.89 22.79
C ARG A 736 0.20 3.97 22.89
N TRP A 737 0.92 3.05 22.25
CA TRP A 737 2.38 3.04 22.30
C TRP A 737 3.01 4.29 21.66
N PHE A 738 2.52 4.70 20.49
CA PHE A 738 2.98 5.91 19.84
C PHE A 738 2.72 7.18 20.67
N LEU A 739 1.53 7.32 21.27
CA LEU A 739 1.20 8.45 22.14
C LEU A 739 2.07 8.48 23.40
N ASN A 740 2.35 7.32 24.00
CA ASN A 740 3.24 7.22 25.16
C ASN A 740 4.66 7.69 24.83
N LEU A 741 5.25 7.18 23.73
CA LEU A 741 6.57 7.62 23.26
C LEU A 741 6.60 9.11 22.93
N ARG A 742 5.55 9.64 22.30
CA ARG A 742 5.43 11.05 21.96
C ARG A 742 5.27 11.95 23.19
N GLY A 743 4.48 11.52 24.17
CA GLY A 743 4.30 12.20 25.45
C GLY A 743 5.63 12.31 26.21
N ASN A 744 6.34 11.18 26.35
CA ASN A 744 7.66 11.13 26.98
C ASN A 744 8.69 12.02 26.27
N PHE A 745 8.69 12.01 24.94
CA PHE A 745 9.56 12.88 24.15
C PHE A 745 9.29 14.36 24.44
N LEU A 746 8.03 14.80 24.37
CA LEU A 746 7.66 16.20 24.62
C LEU A 746 7.97 16.61 26.07
N GLN A 747 7.78 15.71 27.03
CA GLN A 747 8.12 15.94 28.43
C GLN A 747 9.63 16.21 28.58
N ILE A 748 10.48 15.40 27.94
CA ILE A 748 11.94 15.60 27.96
C ILE A 748 12.33 16.92 27.32
N ILE A 749 11.69 17.33 26.22
CA ILE A 749 11.96 18.64 25.60
C ILE A 749 11.59 19.79 26.55
N VAL A 750 10.43 19.71 27.22
CA VAL A 750 10.01 20.71 28.21
C VAL A 750 10.98 20.78 29.40
N GLU A 751 11.45 19.63 29.89
CA GLU A 751 12.47 19.54 30.93
C GLU A 751 13.81 20.14 30.45
N THR A 752 14.25 19.82 29.23
CA THR A 752 15.51 20.33 28.66
C THR A 752 15.47 21.85 28.50
N LEU A 753 14.39 22.39 27.92
CA LEU A 753 14.18 23.83 27.80
C LEU A 753 14.14 24.51 29.18
N SER A 754 13.57 23.86 30.20
CA SER A 754 13.55 24.41 31.56
C SER A 754 14.95 24.56 32.16
N LEU A 755 15.82 23.58 31.92
CA LEU A 755 17.21 23.62 32.39
C LEU A 755 18.00 24.70 31.63
N LEU A 756 17.83 24.79 30.31
CA LEU A 756 18.52 25.77 29.47
C LEU A 756 18.10 27.22 29.79
N CYS A 757 16.80 27.49 29.98
CA CYS A 757 16.31 28.80 30.40
C CYS A 757 16.69 29.17 31.84
N SER A 758 16.96 28.18 32.70
CA SER A 758 17.45 28.43 34.06
C SER A 758 18.95 28.75 34.08
N SER A 759 19.72 28.22 33.12
CA SER A 759 21.16 28.51 32.98
C SER A 759 21.48 29.89 32.41
N THR A 760 20.61 30.46 31.56
CA THR A 760 20.79 31.84 31.04
C THR A 760 20.71 32.89 32.16
N LEU A 761 19.92 32.62 33.21
CA LEU A 761 19.87 33.43 34.45
C LEU A 761 21.13 33.28 35.32
N ALA A 762 21.92 32.21 35.14
CA ALA A 762 23.20 32.02 35.81
C ALA A 762 24.34 32.73 35.05
N GLU A 763 24.28 32.77 33.72
CA GLU A 763 25.18 33.55 32.85
C GLU A 763 25.14 35.06 33.15
N GLU A 764 23.93 35.63 33.34
CA GLU A 764 23.77 37.05 33.72
C GLU A 764 24.33 37.35 35.12
N LYS A 765 24.28 36.38 36.04
CA LYS A 765 24.89 36.52 37.39
C LYS A 765 26.41 36.40 37.36
N TYR A 766 26.96 35.63 36.43
CA TYR A 766 28.40 35.40 36.28
C TYR A 766 29.11 36.57 35.56
N LYS A 767 28.50 37.12 34.49
CA LYS A 767 29.06 38.28 33.76
C LYS A 767 29.12 39.56 34.60
N ASN A 768 28.31 39.65 35.66
CA ASN A 768 28.23 40.84 36.53
C ASN A 768 29.17 40.79 37.76
N SER A 769 29.93 39.71 37.98
CA SER A 769 30.87 39.62 39.10
C SER A 769 32.31 39.78 38.62
N THR A 770 32.89 40.96 38.81
CA THR A 770 34.25 41.32 38.36
C THR A 770 35.38 40.70 39.17
N THR A 771 35.08 39.93 40.23
CA THR A 771 36.05 39.13 41.01
C THR A 771 35.39 37.87 41.55
N LEU A 772 35.91 36.69 41.21
CA LEU A 772 35.43 35.40 41.71
C LEU A 772 35.85 35.22 43.17
N ASN A 773 34.93 35.52 44.10
CA ASN A 773 35.08 35.07 45.49
C ASN A 773 35.07 33.53 45.52
N PRO A 774 35.93 32.87 46.30
CA PRO A 774 36.00 31.40 46.37
C PRO A 774 34.69 30.72 46.83
N LEU A 775 33.86 31.44 47.60
CA LEU A 775 32.50 31.00 47.96
C LEU A 775 31.49 31.05 46.78
N HIS A 776 31.71 31.93 45.80
CA HIS A 776 30.88 31.99 44.60
C HIS A 776 31.31 30.92 43.58
N ALA A 777 32.62 30.65 43.45
CA ALA A 777 33.16 29.59 42.60
C ALA A 777 32.62 28.20 43.00
N THR A 778 32.57 27.90 44.30
CA THR A 778 32.02 26.64 44.84
C THR A 778 30.51 26.48 44.61
N LYS A 779 29.75 27.58 44.63
CA LYS A 779 28.30 27.55 44.34
C LYS A 779 28.01 27.36 42.85
N VAL A 780 28.75 28.06 41.98
CA VAL A 780 28.63 27.94 40.52
C VAL A 780 29.02 26.54 40.05
N THR A 781 30.10 25.96 40.59
CA THR A 781 30.52 24.59 40.28
C THR A 781 29.52 23.54 40.76
N HIS A 782 28.86 23.73 41.90
CA HIS A 782 27.78 22.85 42.37
C HIS A 782 26.53 22.92 41.49
N ASP A 783 26.09 24.12 41.12
CA ASP A 783 24.95 24.34 40.20
C ASP A 783 25.25 23.73 38.81
N MET A 784 26.49 23.87 38.32
CA MET A 784 26.94 23.22 37.09
C MET A 784 26.96 21.70 37.19
N HIS A 785 27.45 21.12 38.29
CA HIS A 785 27.42 19.67 38.51
C HIS A 785 25.98 19.12 38.46
N ALA A 786 25.03 19.82 39.11
CA ALA A 786 23.61 19.45 39.06
C ALA A 786 23.06 19.50 37.62
N LEU A 787 23.40 20.53 36.85
CA LEU A 787 22.96 20.70 35.46
C LEU A 787 23.57 19.64 34.53
N VAL A 788 24.85 19.31 34.70
CA VAL A 788 25.54 18.25 33.96
C VAL A 788 24.91 16.88 34.26
N CYS A 789 24.64 16.58 35.53
CA CYS A 789 23.95 15.34 35.93
C CYS A 789 22.54 15.27 35.33
N ALA A 790 21.81 16.38 35.28
CA ALA A 790 20.48 16.43 34.68
C ALA A 790 20.53 16.18 33.16
N LEU A 791 21.46 16.83 32.44
CA LEU A 791 21.66 16.61 31.01
C LEU A 791 22.10 15.18 30.68
N ALA A 792 22.95 14.56 31.51
CA ALA A 792 23.34 13.16 31.37
C ALA A 792 22.13 12.21 31.44
N ARG A 793 21.24 12.43 32.41
CA ARG A 793 19.99 11.64 32.55
C ARG A 793 19.05 11.84 31.37
N LEU A 794 18.91 13.09 30.88
CA LEU A 794 18.08 13.39 29.71
C LEU A 794 18.62 12.74 28.44
N SER A 795 19.94 12.77 28.25
CA SER A 795 20.62 12.11 27.14
C SER A 795 20.33 10.61 27.08
N PHE A 796 20.41 9.92 28.22
CA PHE A 796 20.07 8.50 28.30
C PHE A 796 18.59 8.23 28.01
N ARG A 797 17.68 9.02 28.58
CA ARG A 797 16.23 8.90 28.31
C ARG A 797 15.90 9.13 26.83
N LEU A 798 16.56 10.08 26.17
CA LEU A 798 16.43 10.34 24.73
C LEU A 798 16.94 9.14 23.90
N ASN A 799 18.07 8.56 24.27
CA ASN A 799 18.58 7.36 23.59
C ASN A 799 17.62 6.17 23.74
N LYS A 800 17.04 5.98 24.94
CA LYS A 800 16.01 4.96 25.17
C LYS A 800 14.76 5.20 24.32
N LEU A 801 14.32 6.46 24.15
CA LEU A 801 13.22 6.79 23.25
C LEU A 801 13.54 6.50 21.78
N ALA A 802 14.77 6.76 21.34
CA ALA A 802 15.21 6.44 19.98
C ALA A 802 15.01 4.95 19.68
N LYS A 803 15.46 4.09 20.60
CA LYS A 803 15.26 2.64 20.55
C LYS A 803 13.80 2.23 20.67
N GLY A 804 13.02 2.95 21.48
CA GLY A 804 11.56 2.79 21.59
C GLY A 804 10.83 2.98 20.26
N TYR A 805 11.19 4.02 19.50
CA TYR A 805 10.63 4.25 18.16
C TYR A 805 11.05 3.17 17.16
N ASP A 806 12.30 2.68 17.20
CA ASP A 806 12.74 1.56 16.37
C ASP A 806 11.93 0.29 16.67
N LEU A 807 11.71 0.02 17.96
CA LEU A 807 10.94 -1.13 18.41
C LEU A 807 9.48 -1.01 17.94
N LEU A 808 8.88 0.18 18.04
CA LEU A 808 7.55 0.46 17.49
C LEU A 808 7.52 0.18 15.98
N ALA A 809 8.48 0.69 15.21
CA ALA A 809 8.51 0.52 13.75
C ALA A 809 8.63 -0.95 13.31
N THR A 810 9.38 -1.76 14.08
CA THR A 810 9.65 -3.16 13.78
C THR A 810 8.62 -4.14 14.37
N SER A 811 7.70 -3.68 15.23
CA SER A 811 6.67 -4.53 15.84
C SER A 811 5.39 -4.66 15.00
N PHE A 812 5.26 -3.89 13.92
CA PHE A 812 4.06 -3.86 13.07
C PHE A 812 4.40 -4.23 11.62
N MET A 813 4.36 -5.53 11.29
CA MET A 813 4.70 -6.09 9.97
C MET A 813 3.82 -5.63 8.79
N ASP A 814 2.76 -4.88 9.06
CA ASP A 814 1.80 -4.37 8.08
C ASP A 814 1.80 -2.84 7.97
N ILE A 815 2.80 -2.19 8.58
CA ILE A 815 3.03 -0.76 8.48
C ILE A 815 3.36 -0.34 7.05
N ASP A 816 2.83 0.81 6.61
CA ASP A 816 3.15 1.37 5.31
C ASP A 816 4.52 2.05 5.32
N ALA A 817 5.20 2.09 4.18
CA ALA A 817 6.55 2.62 4.05
C ALA A 817 6.67 4.10 4.49
N VAL A 818 5.62 4.91 4.30
CA VAL A 818 5.64 6.34 4.68
C VAL A 818 5.58 6.47 6.21
N SER A 819 4.67 5.75 6.86
CA SER A 819 4.58 5.70 8.32
C SER A 819 5.84 5.12 8.95
N PHE A 820 6.42 4.05 8.38
CA PHE A 820 7.68 3.48 8.85
C PHE A 820 8.80 4.51 8.83
N ARG A 821 9.01 5.20 7.70
CA ARG A 821 10.00 6.27 7.60
C ARG A 821 9.74 7.41 8.59
N GLY A 822 8.49 7.80 8.79
CA GLY A 822 8.12 8.83 9.76
C GLY A 822 8.52 8.47 11.20
N ILE A 823 8.30 7.22 11.62
CA ILE A 823 8.71 6.74 12.95
C ILE A 823 10.23 6.67 13.05
N SER A 824 10.92 6.17 12.03
CA SER A 824 12.39 6.10 12.01
C SER A 824 13.04 7.49 12.06
N ARG A 825 12.42 8.52 11.43
CA ARG A 825 12.85 9.93 11.56
C ARG A 825 12.80 10.39 13.02
N LEU A 826 11.72 10.08 13.74
CA LEU A 826 11.59 10.42 15.17
C LEU A 826 12.64 9.72 16.03
N GLY A 827 12.92 8.44 15.76
CA GLY A 827 13.99 7.69 16.42
C GLY A 827 15.37 8.32 16.19
N PHE A 828 15.67 8.67 14.94
CA PHE A 828 16.91 9.36 14.58
C PHE A 828 17.05 10.71 15.30
N ILE A 829 15.99 11.52 15.33
CA ILE A 829 15.97 12.80 16.03
C ILE A 829 16.28 12.63 17.53
N CYS A 830 15.67 11.64 18.17
CA CYS A 830 15.93 11.34 19.58
C CYS A 830 17.40 10.96 19.82
N SER A 831 18.01 10.19 18.91
CA SER A 831 19.44 9.84 18.97
C SER A 831 20.34 11.07 18.78
N THR A 832 20.04 11.96 17.83
CA THR A 832 20.77 13.23 17.65
C THR A 832 20.68 14.11 18.90
N LEU A 833 19.48 14.29 19.46
CA LEU A 833 19.30 15.05 20.71
C LEU A 833 20.01 14.40 21.90
N ALA A 834 20.01 13.06 21.97
CA ALA A 834 20.78 12.33 22.98
C ALA A 834 22.28 12.63 22.87
N PHE A 835 22.84 12.59 21.65
CA PHE A 835 24.23 12.97 21.41
C PHE A 835 24.50 14.43 21.76
N CYS A 836 23.65 15.35 21.31
CA CYS A 836 23.80 16.79 21.60
C CYS A 836 23.63 17.14 23.08
N THR A 837 23.00 16.29 23.90
CA THR A 837 22.93 16.47 25.36
C THR A 837 24.08 15.73 26.08
N SER A 838 24.69 14.73 25.45
CA SER A 838 25.78 13.92 26.00
C SER A 838 27.15 14.62 26.07
N PHE A 839 27.33 15.82 25.51
CA PHE A 839 28.62 16.52 25.67
C PHE A 839 28.90 16.87 27.13
N ALA A 840 27.85 17.08 27.94
CA ALA A 840 27.96 17.47 29.33
C ALA A 840 28.71 16.42 30.18
N THR A 841 28.55 15.12 29.91
CA THR A 841 29.24 14.04 30.63
C THR A 841 30.74 13.97 30.32
N ASN A 842 31.20 14.49 29.17
CA ASN A 842 32.63 14.61 28.90
C ASN A 842 33.31 15.66 29.80
N VAL A 843 32.56 16.64 30.30
CA VAL A 843 33.05 17.63 31.27
C VAL A 843 33.34 16.99 32.64
N LEU A 844 32.53 16.00 33.06
CA LEU A 844 32.73 15.27 34.33
C LEU A 844 34.02 14.46 34.38
N ASN A 845 34.56 14.07 33.22
CA ASN A 845 35.77 13.25 33.14
C ASN A 845 37.07 14.07 33.31
N ARG A 846 36.99 15.40 33.47
CA ARG A 846 38.15 16.27 33.62
C ARG A 846 38.63 16.39 35.08
N PRO A 847 39.94 16.51 35.32
CA PRO A 847 40.52 16.51 36.67
C PRO A 847 39.96 17.60 37.59
N ALA A 848 39.68 18.79 37.04
CA ALA A 848 39.10 19.93 37.77
C ALA A 848 37.76 19.61 38.45
N PHE A 849 36.92 18.78 37.82
CA PHE A 849 35.62 18.36 38.37
C PHE A 849 35.67 17.02 39.11
N LYS A 850 36.70 16.18 38.86
CA LYS A 850 36.86 14.85 39.48
C LYS A 850 37.03 14.90 41.00
N ASN A 851 37.65 15.96 41.52
CA ASN A 851 37.90 16.13 42.96
C ASN A 851 36.61 16.42 43.78
N ILE A 852 35.59 17.03 43.17
CA ILE A 852 34.29 17.34 43.80
C ILE A 852 33.42 16.07 43.97
N ILE A 853 33.66 15.05 43.14
CA ILE A 853 32.83 13.83 43.00
C ILE A 853 33.08 12.80 44.13
N SER A 854 34.23 12.87 44.81
CA SER A 854 34.67 11.87 45.80
C SER A 854 33.74 11.69 47.02
N SER A 855 32.77 12.60 47.23
CA SER A 855 31.81 12.53 48.35
C SER A 855 30.42 11.99 48.00
N SER A 856 30.11 11.72 46.72
CA SER A 856 28.78 11.26 46.27
C SER A 856 28.78 9.99 45.39
N ALA A 857 29.96 9.38 45.22
CA ALA A 857 30.17 8.31 44.27
C ALA A 857 29.82 6.92 44.84
N ASN A 858 28.63 6.43 44.48
CA ASN A 858 28.36 4.97 44.38
C ASN A 858 27.63 4.58 43.08
N ASN A 859 27.28 5.52 42.19
CA ASN A 859 26.44 5.23 41.01
C ASN A 859 27.00 5.73 39.65
N LEU A 860 28.29 6.12 39.59
CA LEU A 860 28.83 6.83 38.41
C LEU A 860 29.41 5.91 37.31
N GLU A 861 29.49 4.59 37.52
CA GLU A 861 30.01 3.63 36.52
C GLU A 861 29.09 3.40 35.29
N PHE A 862 27.89 3.98 35.24
CA PHE A 862 26.86 3.60 34.25
C PHE A 862 26.67 4.54 33.04
N TYR A 863 27.32 5.70 32.97
CA TYR A 863 27.06 6.68 31.89
C TYR A 863 28.11 6.62 30.76
N SER A 864 28.20 5.48 30.07
CA SER A 864 29.09 5.37 28.91
C SER A 864 28.54 6.16 27.71
N ASN A 865 29.06 7.37 27.46
CA ASN A 865 28.78 8.15 26.25
C ASN A 865 28.99 7.35 24.95
N LEU A 866 29.89 6.36 24.99
CA LEU A 866 30.23 5.48 23.88
C LEU A 866 28.99 4.84 23.23
N LYS A 867 28.02 4.36 24.02
CA LYS A 867 26.79 3.73 23.50
C LYS A 867 25.90 4.71 22.73
N ILE A 868 25.86 5.98 23.15
CA ILE A 868 25.06 7.03 22.50
C ILE A 868 25.73 7.45 21.18
N VAL A 869 27.06 7.63 21.19
CA VAL A 869 27.84 7.95 19.98
C VAL A 869 27.74 6.82 18.97
N GLN A 870 27.82 5.57 19.43
CA GLN A 870 27.68 4.39 18.59
C GLN A 870 26.29 4.29 17.94
N ASP A 871 25.21 4.45 18.71
CA ASP A 871 23.84 4.44 18.18
C ASP A 871 23.62 5.52 17.11
N LEU A 872 24.14 6.73 17.31
CA LEU A 872 24.03 7.79 16.29
C LEU A 872 24.89 7.49 15.05
N ALA A 873 26.13 7.03 15.23
CA ALA A 873 27.04 6.72 14.14
C ALA A 873 26.45 5.65 13.21
N GLU A 874 25.85 4.59 13.77
CA GLU A 874 25.23 3.51 13.01
C GLU A 874 24.01 3.96 12.20
N ARG A 875 23.20 4.87 12.76
CA ARG A 875 22.07 5.50 12.04
C ARG A 875 22.52 6.40 10.90
N LEU A 876 23.73 6.99 11.03
CA LEU A 876 24.30 7.88 10.02
C LEU A 876 25.04 7.15 8.89
N MET A 877 25.37 5.86 9.04
CA MET A 877 26.17 5.10 8.07
C MET A 877 25.61 5.18 6.64
N ASP A 878 24.28 5.10 6.51
CA ASP A 878 23.60 5.13 5.21
C ASP A 878 23.19 6.56 4.76
N THR A 879 23.09 7.53 5.69
CA THR A 879 22.61 8.88 5.39
C THR A 879 23.74 9.91 5.19
N ASP A 880 24.77 9.87 6.04
CA ASP A 880 25.95 10.72 5.94
C ASP A 880 27.18 9.98 6.48
N TYR A 881 27.79 9.22 5.58
CA TYR A 881 28.99 8.45 5.84
C TYR A 881 30.16 9.33 6.37
N THR A 882 30.22 10.61 6.00
CA THR A 882 31.34 11.48 6.39
C THR A 882 31.30 11.81 7.87
N ILE A 883 30.12 12.16 8.39
CA ILE A 883 29.91 12.42 9.82
C ILE A 883 29.98 11.10 10.60
N ALA A 884 29.36 10.03 10.09
CA ALA A 884 29.44 8.71 10.71
C ALA A 884 30.89 8.29 10.94
N ARG A 885 31.77 8.46 9.94
CA ARG A 885 33.20 8.14 10.06
C ARG A 885 33.92 9.02 11.10
N LYS A 886 33.56 10.30 11.22
CA LYS A 886 34.12 11.18 12.27
C LYS A 886 33.74 10.69 13.67
N LEU A 887 32.49 10.30 13.87
CA LEU A 887 32.01 9.72 15.14
C LEU A 887 32.68 8.37 15.43
N MET A 888 32.83 7.50 14.43
CA MET A 888 33.50 6.19 14.62
C MET A 888 34.98 6.32 14.98
N LYS A 889 35.69 7.33 14.44
CA LYS A 889 37.07 7.64 14.87
C LYS A 889 37.15 8.01 16.36
N PHE A 890 36.15 8.72 16.87
CA PHE A 890 36.06 9.08 18.29
C PHE A 890 35.86 7.85 19.19
N ILE A 891 35.16 6.82 18.69
CA ILE A 891 34.96 5.55 19.42
C ILE A 891 36.24 4.70 19.40
N LEU A 892 36.93 4.60 18.25
CA LEU A 892 38.16 3.80 18.10
C LEU A 892 39.32 4.26 18.98
N ALA A 893 39.35 5.54 19.39
CA ALA A 893 40.37 6.08 20.28
C ALA A 893 40.24 5.63 21.76
N LYS A 894 39.16 4.93 22.14
CA LYS A 894 38.84 4.57 23.54
C LYS A 894 38.83 3.06 23.84
N GLU A 895 39.48 2.25 23.00
CA GLU A 895 39.71 0.80 23.16
C GLU A 895 38.57 0.02 23.83
N GLU A 896 37.44 -0.12 23.11
CA GLU A 896 36.57 -1.31 23.17
C GLU A 896 35.44 -1.11 22.14
N ILE A 897 35.52 -1.78 21.00
CA ILE A 897 34.41 -1.81 20.03
C ILE A 897 33.98 -3.25 19.83
N LYS A 898 32.82 -3.61 20.39
CA LYS A 898 32.00 -4.67 19.83
C LYS A 898 31.24 -4.06 18.65
N HIS A 899 31.50 -4.57 17.45
CA HIS A 899 30.82 -4.15 16.22
C HIS A 899 29.30 -4.11 16.45
N GLY A 900 28.75 -2.90 16.49
CA GLY A 900 27.31 -2.69 16.57
C GLY A 900 26.68 -2.52 15.19
N LEU A 901 25.42 -2.14 15.21
CA LEU A 901 24.36 -2.51 14.30
C LEU A 901 24.60 -2.14 12.81
N TYR A 902 24.41 -3.10 11.89
CA TYR A 902 24.01 -2.76 10.51
C TYR A 902 22.70 -1.97 10.58
N SER A 903 22.70 -0.80 9.92
CA SER A 903 21.62 0.17 9.87
C SER A 903 20.27 -0.48 9.57
N LYS A 904 19.33 -0.32 10.51
CA LYS A 904 17.92 -0.74 10.45
C LYS A 904 17.10 0.05 9.40
N MET A 905 17.71 0.95 8.63
CA MET A 905 17.02 1.96 7.82
C MET A 905 16.81 1.58 6.34
N ASN A 906 17.35 0.44 5.88
CA ASN A 906 17.44 0.14 4.44
C ASN A 906 16.26 -0.66 3.86
N MET A 907 15.05 -0.46 4.37
CA MET A 907 13.84 -1.08 3.82
C MET A 907 13.36 -0.42 2.52
N HIS A 908 13.53 0.91 2.35
CA HIS A 908 12.89 1.67 1.26
C HIS A 908 13.63 2.96 0.82
N GLY A 909 14.81 2.85 0.21
CA GLY A 909 15.41 3.90 -0.64
C GLY A 909 15.89 5.20 0.05
N PRO A 910 16.49 6.15 -0.70
CA PRO A 910 17.64 6.93 -0.20
C PRO A 910 17.36 8.30 0.47
N THR A 911 16.14 8.65 0.90
CA THR A 911 15.93 9.93 1.60
C THR A 911 14.99 9.80 2.81
N LEU A 912 15.57 9.53 3.99
CA LEU A 912 14.85 9.58 5.28
C LEU A 912 14.44 11.02 5.63
N PHE A 913 15.23 12.00 5.19
CA PHE A 913 15.09 13.41 5.51
C PHE A 913 15.14 14.26 4.24
N ASP A 914 14.48 15.41 4.28
CA ASP A 914 14.60 16.46 3.28
C ASP A 914 15.93 17.21 3.46
N ASN A 915 16.48 17.82 2.40
CA ASN A 915 17.80 18.47 2.43
C ASN A 915 17.95 19.49 3.57
N VAL A 916 16.88 20.20 3.92
CA VAL A 916 16.85 21.19 5.02
C VAL A 916 16.91 20.52 6.40
N SER A 917 16.24 19.38 6.58
CA SER A 917 16.29 18.63 7.84
C SER A 917 17.68 17.99 8.03
N LEU A 918 18.28 17.48 6.94
CA LEU A 918 19.64 16.93 6.98
C LEU A 918 20.67 18.00 7.35
N SER A 919 20.61 19.19 6.74
CA SER A 919 21.57 20.26 7.03
C SER A 919 21.48 20.76 8.48
N LEU A 920 20.27 20.84 9.04
CA LEU A 920 20.05 21.14 10.47
C LEU A 920 20.70 20.11 11.40
N ILE A 921 20.52 18.82 11.11
CA ILE A 921 21.13 17.72 11.86
C ILE A 921 22.66 17.78 11.75
N GLN A 922 23.20 17.94 10.54
CA GLN A 922 24.63 18.01 10.27
C GLN A 922 25.30 19.19 11.00
N SER A 923 24.63 20.36 11.00
CA SER A 923 25.08 21.54 11.73
C SER A 923 25.10 21.31 13.24
N ALA A 924 24.07 20.67 13.79
CA ALA A 924 23.99 20.37 15.23
C ALA A 924 25.10 19.41 15.70
N ILE A 925 25.32 18.32 14.95
CA ILE A 925 26.37 17.35 15.26
C ILE A 925 27.75 18.00 15.16
N SER A 926 27.99 18.79 14.11
CA SER A 926 29.26 19.49 13.90
C SER A 926 29.54 20.51 15.01
N GLY A 927 28.53 21.27 15.44
CA GLY A 927 28.67 22.24 16.54
C GLY A 927 29.09 21.59 17.85
N ILE A 928 28.47 20.46 18.20
CA ILE A 928 28.81 19.72 19.43
C ILE A 928 30.16 19.02 19.32
N LEU A 929 30.54 18.51 18.14
CA LEU A 929 31.88 17.96 17.93
C LEU A 929 32.98 19.02 18.11
N CYS A 930 32.75 20.26 17.66
CA CYS A 930 33.70 21.36 17.92
C CYS A 930 33.85 21.62 19.43
N VAL A 931 32.74 21.66 20.17
CA VAL A 931 32.78 21.82 21.63
C VAL A 931 33.56 20.67 22.30
N GLN A 932 33.40 19.43 21.82
CA GLN A 932 34.14 18.28 22.35
C GLN A 932 35.64 18.35 22.09
N VAL A 933 36.07 18.83 20.91
CA VAL A 933 37.48 19.05 20.58
C VAL A 933 38.08 20.16 21.44
N ASP A 934 37.36 21.27 21.61
CA ASP A 934 37.79 22.38 22.47
C ASP A 934 37.96 21.92 23.94
N LEU A 935 37.06 21.04 24.43
CA LEU A 935 37.15 20.41 25.75
C LEU A 935 38.34 19.44 25.93
N GLU A 936 39.00 19.00 24.85
CA GLU A 936 40.20 18.16 24.91
C GLU A 936 41.50 18.93 25.14
N VAL A 937 41.52 20.20 24.79
CA VAL A 937 42.73 21.04 24.80
C VAL A 937 42.87 21.86 26.09
N VAL A 938 41.76 22.11 26.81
CA VAL A 938 41.70 23.05 27.94
C VAL A 938 41.91 22.39 29.31
N ASN A 939 42.72 23.04 30.15
CA ASN A 939 42.99 22.64 31.54
C ASN A 939 42.56 23.69 32.59
N ASP A 940 42.18 24.90 32.20
CA ASP A 940 41.80 25.99 33.11
C ASP A 940 40.29 25.96 33.46
N GLU A 941 39.93 26.32 34.70
CA GLU A 941 38.56 26.25 35.22
C GLU A 941 37.63 27.29 34.57
N GLU A 942 38.11 28.51 34.32
CA GLU A 942 37.30 29.58 33.69
C GLU A 942 37.00 29.27 32.21
N ASP A 943 37.99 28.77 31.47
CA ASP A 943 37.84 28.35 30.08
C ASP A 943 36.90 27.13 29.93
N LEU A 944 36.94 26.18 30.88
CA LEU A 944 36.01 25.05 30.92
C LEU A 944 34.55 25.50 31.09
N ILE A 945 34.29 26.49 31.96
CA ILE A 945 32.96 27.06 32.17
C ILE A 945 32.48 27.74 30.88
N ALA A 946 33.33 28.53 30.22
CA ALA A 946 32.99 29.20 28.97
C ALA A 946 32.64 28.20 27.83
N ILE A 947 33.42 27.13 27.68
CA ILE A 947 33.16 26.09 26.68
C ILE A 947 31.87 25.32 26.98
N PHE A 948 31.59 25.05 28.26
CA PHE A 948 30.34 24.39 28.66
C PHE A 948 29.11 25.26 28.34
N LEU A 949 29.15 26.55 28.65
CA LEU A 949 28.10 27.51 28.31
C LEU A 949 27.87 27.62 26.80
N ARG A 950 28.95 27.65 26.00
CA ARG A 950 28.87 27.58 24.54
C ARG A 950 28.17 26.31 24.05
N GLY A 951 28.44 25.17 24.70
CA GLY A 951 27.72 23.91 24.44
C GLY A 951 26.22 24.00 24.73
N LEU A 952 25.82 24.66 25.83
CA LEU A 952 24.40 24.89 26.16
C LEU A 952 23.71 25.80 25.14
N GLN A 953 24.40 26.84 24.67
CA GLN A 953 23.90 27.74 23.62
C GLN A 953 23.66 26.98 22.31
N HIS A 954 24.60 26.12 21.88
CA HIS A 954 24.43 25.27 20.71
C HIS A 954 23.25 24.30 20.86
N LEU A 955 23.09 23.68 22.03
CA LEU A 955 21.95 22.80 22.32
C LEU A 955 20.62 23.57 22.29
N PHE A 956 20.57 24.77 22.86
CA PHE A 956 19.39 25.63 22.82
C PHE A 956 19.01 25.99 21.39
N CYS A 957 19.97 26.49 20.58
CA CYS A 957 19.75 26.82 19.17
C CYS A 957 19.28 25.61 18.35
N PHE A 958 19.78 24.41 18.66
CA PHE A 958 19.33 23.20 17.97
C PHE A 958 17.89 22.84 18.31
N ILE A 959 17.54 22.84 19.60
CA ILE A 959 16.17 22.53 20.04
C ILE A 959 15.19 23.55 19.46
N THR A 960 15.52 24.83 19.46
CA THR A 960 14.62 25.87 18.91
C THR A 960 14.39 25.68 17.41
N LYS A 961 15.46 25.52 16.61
CA LYS A 961 15.35 25.24 15.17
C LYS A 961 14.66 23.92 14.86
N TRP A 962 14.83 22.92 15.71
CA TRP A 962 14.16 21.63 15.54
C TRP A 962 12.67 21.70 15.83
N MET A 963 12.26 22.47 16.85
CA MET A 963 10.85 22.69 17.17
C MET A 963 10.09 23.44 16.07
N GLU A 964 10.77 24.03 15.09
CA GLU A 964 10.17 24.61 13.89
C GLU A 964 9.77 23.54 12.86
N ILE A 965 10.23 22.29 13.00
CA ILE A 965 9.87 21.18 12.12
C ILE A 965 8.53 20.57 12.58
N PRO A 966 7.52 20.44 11.69
CA PRO A 966 6.21 19.89 12.04
C PRO A 966 6.30 18.45 12.55
N LEU A 967 5.64 18.18 13.69
CA LEU A 967 5.60 16.85 14.32
C LEU A 967 4.51 15.98 13.67
N ILE A 968 4.85 15.41 12.53
CA ILE A 968 3.95 14.58 11.71
C ILE A 968 3.50 13.32 12.46
N THR A 969 2.19 13.05 12.43
CA THR A 969 1.63 11.79 12.93
C THR A 969 1.64 10.74 11.80
N PRO A 970 2.10 9.50 12.03
CA PRO A 970 2.11 8.47 11.00
C PRO A 970 0.69 8.17 10.49
N LYS A 971 0.53 7.91 9.18
CA LYS A 971 -0.75 7.53 8.59
C LYS A 971 -1.33 6.27 9.22
N TYR A 972 -0.45 5.34 9.59
CA TYR A 972 -0.78 4.10 10.28
C TYR A 972 -1.49 4.34 11.63
N PHE A 973 -1.28 5.48 12.29
CA PHE A 973 -1.98 5.84 13.54
C PHE A 973 -3.51 5.78 13.42
N PHE A 974 -4.05 6.15 12.25
CA PHE A 974 -5.48 6.13 11.99
C PHE A 974 -6.00 4.78 11.45
N SER A 975 -5.15 3.75 11.42
CA SER A 975 -5.49 2.40 10.97
C SER A 975 -5.78 1.51 12.18
N VAL A 976 -7.03 1.52 12.63
CA VAL A 976 -7.48 0.78 13.82
C VAL A 976 -7.77 -0.67 13.44
N ARG A 977 -6.94 -1.62 13.89
CA ARG A 977 -7.06 -3.06 13.62
C ARG A 977 -6.23 -3.92 14.59
N PRO A 978 -6.56 -5.21 14.76
CA PRO A 978 -5.77 -6.13 15.59
C PRO A 978 -4.32 -6.21 15.11
N CYS A 979 -3.35 -6.17 16.04
CA CYS A 979 -1.93 -6.29 15.72
C CYS A 979 -1.54 -7.74 15.35
N ILE A 980 -0.58 -7.89 14.44
CA ILE A 980 0.08 -9.16 14.17
C ILE A 980 1.01 -9.46 15.35
N GLY A 981 0.86 -10.62 15.96
CA GLY A 981 1.63 -11.01 17.13
C GLY A 981 1.71 -12.52 17.29
N SER A 982 2.30 -12.94 18.40
CA SER A 982 2.54 -14.34 18.74
C SER A 982 1.89 -14.70 20.08
N GLU A 983 1.41 -15.92 20.17
CA GLU A 983 1.07 -16.59 21.43
C GLU A 983 2.08 -17.70 21.69
N LEU A 984 2.69 -17.71 22.87
CA LEU A 984 3.63 -18.75 23.29
C LEU A 984 3.01 -19.63 24.37
N TYR A 985 2.95 -20.93 24.11
CA TYR A 985 2.51 -21.94 25.06
C TYR A 985 3.72 -22.74 25.54
N ILE A 986 3.93 -22.75 26.86
CA ILE A 986 5.09 -23.35 27.52
C ILE A 986 4.62 -24.56 28.34
N PHE A 987 5.25 -25.72 28.13
CA PHE A 987 4.93 -26.96 28.84
C PHE A 987 6.19 -27.54 29.46
N HIS A 988 6.07 -28.17 30.64
CA HIS A 988 7.16 -28.97 31.20
C HIS A 988 7.30 -30.27 30.40
N ALA A 989 8.52 -30.66 30.06
CA ALA A 989 8.76 -31.83 29.18
C ALA A 989 8.17 -33.15 29.71
N ASN A 990 8.01 -33.27 31.04
CA ASN A 990 7.58 -34.51 31.70
C ASN A 990 6.21 -34.45 32.40
N SER A 991 5.38 -33.39 32.22
CA SER A 991 4.08 -33.28 32.92
C SER A 991 2.87 -33.52 32.02
N PHE A 992 1.88 -34.26 32.53
CA PHE A 992 0.55 -34.42 31.90
C PHE A 992 -0.46 -33.32 32.28
N HIS A 993 -0.14 -32.49 33.28
CA HIS A 993 -0.99 -31.38 33.74
C HIS A 993 -0.64 -30.06 33.02
N ARG A 994 -1.66 -29.31 32.60
CA ARG A 994 -1.54 -28.11 31.76
C ARG A 994 -1.21 -26.81 32.51
N ASP A 995 -1.48 -26.74 33.81
CA ASP A 995 -1.65 -25.42 34.46
C ASP A 995 -0.56 -25.07 35.50
N GLU A 996 0.30 -26.00 35.94
CA GLU A 996 1.36 -25.71 36.92
C GLU A 996 2.69 -26.41 36.60
N ILE A 997 3.75 -25.61 36.41
CA ILE A 997 5.14 -26.10 36.24
C ILE A 997 5.80 -26.17 37.63
N LEU A 998 5.92 -27.37 38.19
CA LEU A 998 6.53 -27.63 39.49
C LEU A 998 7.92 -28.27 39.32
N VAL A 999 8.95 -27.68 39.93
CA VAL A 999 10.35 -28.08 39.71
C VAL A 999 11.13 -28.17 41.03
N ARG A 1000 12.09 -29.09 41.11
CA ARG A 1000 13.03 -29.21 42.23
C ARG A 1000 14.16 -28.19 42.10
N SER A 1001 14.63 -27.67 43.23
CA SER A 1001 15.79 -26.77 43.27
C SER A 1001 17.05 -27.47 42.76
N GLY A 1002 17.91 -26.75 42.03
CA GLY A 1002 19.22 -27.22 41.56
C GLY A 1002 19.25 -27.95 40.21
N VAL A 1003 18.14 -28.04 39.46
CA VAL A 1003 18.06 -28.75 38.17
C VAL A 1003 17.78 -27.77 37.02
N GLN A 1004 18.28 -28.05 35.80
CA GLN A 1004 17.86 -27.34 34.60
C GLN A 1004 16.41 -27.70 34.24
N LEU A 1005 15.62 -26.71 33.82
CA LEU A 1005 14.19 -26.88 33.51
C LEU A 1005 13.99 -27.17 32.01
N PRO A 1006 13.60 -28.39 31.62
CA PRO A 1006 13.28 -28.71 30.23
C PRO A 1006 11.87 -28.25 29.85
N LEU A 1007 11.79 -27.43 28.79
CA LEU A 1007 10.55 -26.82 28.31
C LEU A 1007 10.25 -27.27 26.87
N ASN A 1008 9.01 -27.68 26.64
CA ASN A 1008 8.42 -27.83 25.32
C ASN A 1008 7.65 -26.55 24.98
N LEU A 1009 7.95 -25.97 23.82
CA LEU A 1009 7.44 -24.67 23.41
C LEU A 1009 6.59 -24.80 22.14
N CYS A 1010 5.44 -24.15 22.13
CA CYS A 1010 4.57 -24.02 20.96
C CYS A 1010 4.27 -22.55 20.72
N ILE A 1011 4.66 -22.02 19.57
CA ILE A 1011 4.40 -20.63 19.19
C ILE A 1011 3.36 -20.57 18.06
N GLN A 1012 2.37 -19.70 18.19
CA GLN A 1012 1.35 -19.47 17.17
C GLN A 1012 1.28 -17.99 16.79
N LEU A 1013 1.48 -17.69 15.50
CA LEU A 1013 1.20 -16.36 14.95
C LEU A 1013 -0.32 -16.14 14.81
N LYS A 1014 -0.78 -14.94 15.22
CA LYS A 1014 -2.17 -14.50 15.08
C LYS A 1014 -2.26 -13.24 14.22
N ASN A 1015 -3.45 -13.02 13.65
CA ASN A 1015 -3.80 -11.84 12.84
C ASN A 1015 -2.97 -11.63 11.55
N ALA A 1016 -2.11 -12.58 11.19
CA ALA A 1016 -1.39 -12.58 9.92
C ALA A 1016 -2.15 -13.38 8.84
N SER A 1017 -2.06 -12.95 7.58
CA SER A 1017 -2.64 -13.70 6.46
C SER A 1017 -1.75 -14.89 6.09
N ASN A 1018 -2.33 -15.96 5.52
CA ASN A 1018 -1.57 -17.15 5.11
C ASN A 1018 -0.40 -16.82 4.15
N LYS A 1019 -0.56 -15.78 3.32
CA LYS A 1019 0.52 -15.32 2.43
C LYS A 1019 1.69 -14.70 3.20
N LYS A 1020 1.42 -13.96 4.28
CA LYS A 1020 2.45 -13.40 5.15
C LYS A 1020 3.08 -14.46 6.05
N CYS A 1021 2.32 -15.42 6.57
CA CYS A 1021 2.89 -16.54 7.33
C CYS A 1021 3.85 -17.38 6.47
N ALA A 1022 3.52 -17.57 5.19
CA ALA A 1022 4.36 -18.30 4.25
C ALA A 1022 5.67 -17.58 3.88
N SER A 1023 5.80 -16.27 4.11
CA SER A 1023 7.03 -15.51 3.87
C SER A 1023 7.95 -15.46 5.08
N ILE A 1024 7.59 -16.07 6.22
CA ILE A 1024 8.41 -16.10 7.42
C ILE A 1024 9.29 -17.36 7.37
N ALA A 1025 10.62 -17.17 7.40
CA ALA A 1025 11.57 -18.27 7.34
C ALA A 1025 11.76 -18.93 8.71
N LYS A 1026 12.00 -18.13 9.76
CA LYS A 1026 12.23 -18.59 11.13
C LYS A 1026 11.65 -17.62 12.15
N ILE A 1027 11.22 -18.16 13.29
CA ILE A 1027 10.84 -17.41 14.48
C ILE A 1027 11.85 -17.72 15.59
N TYR A 1028 12.31 -16.70 16.31
CA TYR A 1028 13.19 -16.84 17.45
C TYR A 1028 12.48 -16.29 18.69
N CYS A 1029 12.66 -16.94 19.82
CA CYS A 1029 12.09 -16.53 21.10
C CYS A 1029 13.16 -16.57 22.19
N VAL A 1030 13.19 -15.53 23.01
CA VAL A 1030 13.99 -15.49 24.25
C VAL A 1030 13.06 -15.70 25.42
N LEU A 1031 13.48 -16.54 26.37
CA LEU A 1031 12.83 -16.72 27.66
C LEU A 1031 13.78 -16.27 28.75
N ALA A 1032 13.32 -15.43 29.68
CA ALA A 1032 14.13 -14.88 30.75
C ALA A 1032 13.41 -14.93 32.10
N VAL A 1033 14.21 -15.09 33.16
CA VAL A 1033 13.74 -15.08 34.55
C VAL A 1033 14.65 -14.17 35.37
N ARG A 1034 14.05 -13.29 36.17
CA ARG A 1034 14.77 -12.43 37.13
C ARG A 1034 14.57 -12.96 38.54
N ALA A 1035 15.65 -13.10 39.31
CA ALA A 1035 15.54 -13.56 40.70
C ALA A 1035 14.72 -12.60 41.59
N ALA A 1036 14.73 -11.30 41.26
CA ALA A 1036 13.98 -10.26 41.94
C ALA A 1036 12.46 -10.31 41.68
N ASP A 1037 12.00 -10.98 40.63
CA ASP A 1037 10.58 -11.07 40.25
C ASP A 1037 9.83 -12.19 41.00
N ARG A 1038 10.40 -12.71 42.10
CA ARG A 1038 9.81 -13.76 42.94
C ARG A 1038 8.50 -13.29 43.56
N PHE A 1039 7.44 -14.07 43.42
CA PHE A 1039 6.17 -13.78 44.10
C PHE A 1039 6.33 -13.91 45.63
N THR A 1040 6.03 -12.84 46.36
CA THR A 1040 5.99 -12.82 47.82
C THR A 1040 4.57 -13.15 48.30
N ASN A 1041 4.41 -14.30 48.97
CA ASN A 1041 3.19 -14.86 49.59
C ASN A 1041 2.17 -15.55 48.66
N GLY A 1042 1.70 -16.72 49.13
CA GLY A 1042 0.92 -17.74 48.40
C GLY A 1042 -0.51 -17.40 47.99
N SER A 1043 -0.72 -16.26 47.35
CA SER A 1043 -1.95 -15.93 46.63
C SER A 1043 -1.83 -16.41 45.18
N GLY A 1044 -1.91 -17.72 44.96
CA GLY A 1044 -1.96 -18.32 43.64
C GLY A 1044 -3.30 -18.05 42.96
N ARG A 1045 -3.45 -16.89 42.30
CA ARG A 1045 -4.36 -16.63 41.17
C ARG A 1045 -4.27 -15.15 40.77
N LEU A 1046 -3.59 -14.86 39.66
CA LEU A 1046 -3.79 -13.62 38.93
C LEU A 1046 -5.20 -13.67 38.32
N ALA A 1047 -6.03 -12.65 38.57
CA ALA A 1047 -7.31 -12.52 37.91
C ALA A 1047 -7.09 -12.43 36.38
N PRO A 1048 -7.90 -13.09 35.52
CA PRO A 1048 -7.68 -13.14 34.08
C PRO A 1048 -7.74 -11.76 33.39
N ALA A 1049 -8.27 -10.73 34.06
CA ALA A 1049 -8.60 -9.44 33.48
C ALA A 1049 -7.53 -8.33 33.67
N GLN A 1050 -6.43 -8.57 34.39
CA GLN A 1050 -5.47 -7.50 34.74
C GLN A 1050 -4.05 -7.66 34.16
N CYS A 1051 -3.84 -8.53 33.17
CA CYS A 1051 -2.50 -8.77 32.62
C CYS A 1051 -2.37 -8.66 31.10
N VAL A 1052 -3.20 -7.84 30.45
CA VAL A 1052 -2.95 -7.42 29.06
C VAL A 1052 -2.01 -6.21 29.09
N LEU A 1053 -0.72 -6.47 28.86
CA LEU A 1053 0.38 -5.54 28.65
C LEU A 1053 0.17 -4.10 29.18
N GLN A 1054 0.36 -3.91 30.49
CA GLN A 1054 0.58 -2.55 31.02
C GLN A 1054 1.85 -2.00 30.38
N ILE A 1055 1.78 -0.79 29.83
CA ILE A 1055 2.86 -0.12 29.08
C ILE A 1055 4.13 0.07 29.94
N HIS A 1056 4.04 -0.16 31.25
CA HIS A 1056 5.17 -0.23 32.19
C HIS A 1056 6.11 -1.45 31.95
N LYS A 1057 5.72 -2.43 31.11
CA LYS A 1057 6.59 -3.53 30.63
C LYS A 1057 7.42 -3.19 29.37
N ALA A 1058 7.32 -1.97 28.84
CA ALA A 1058 8.07 -1.57 27.64
C ALA A 1058 9.61 -1.65 27.82
N GLU A 1059 10.10 -1.51 29.05
CA GLU A 1059 11.53 -1.61 29.34
C GLU A 1059 12.03 -3.05 29.24
N ASP A 1060 11.26 -4.00 29.79
CA ASP A 1060 11.56 -5.42 29.71
C ASP A 1060 11.47 -5.93 28.26
N THR A 1061 10.47 -5.47 27.48
CA THR A 1061 10.35 -5.85 26.06
C THR A 1061 11.46 -5.24 25.20
N LEU A 1062 11.86 -3.98 25.45
CA LEU A 1062 13.01 -3.36 24.81
C LEU A 1062 14.29 -4.17 25.05
N TRP A 1063 14.57 -4.51 26.31
CA TRP A 1063 15.74 -5.30 26.68
C TRP A 1063 15.74 -6.71 26.07
N LEU A 1064 14.62 -7.45 26.16
CA LEU A 1064 14.50 -8.77 25.54
C LEU A 1064 14.69 -8.71 24.02
N SER A 1065 14.19 -7.66 23.38
CA SER A 1065 14.40 -7.43 21.95
C SER A 1065 15.86 -7.13 21.60
N GLU A 1066 16.59 -6.41 22.46
CA GLU A 1066 18.02 -6.17 22.29
C GLU A 1066 18.83 -7.48 22.39
N ILE A 1067 18.48 -8.37 23.33
CA ILE A 1067 19.11 -9.69 23.46
C ILE A 1067 18.90 -10.54 22.21
N LEU A 1068 17.66 -10.65 21.73
CA LEU A 1068 17.35 -11.41 20.51
C LEU A 1068 18.15 -10.89 19.30
N LEU A 1069 18.27 -9.57 19.18
CA LEU A 1069 19.00 -8.97 18.09
C LEU A 1069 20.52 -9.23 18.15
N HIS A 1070 21.10 -9.28 19.35
CA HIS A 1070 22.51 -9.64 19.55
C HIS A 1070 22.77 -11.11 19.16
N LEU A 1071 21.88 -12.02 19.56
CA LEU A 1071 21.99 -13.45 19.25
C LEU A 1071 21.90 -13.73 17.74
N LEU A 1072 20.99 -13.06 17.03
CA LEU A 1072 20.86 -13.21 15.58
C LEU A 1072 22.12 -12.80 14.79
N ARG A 1073 22.98 -11.97 15.38
CA ARG A 1073 24.23 -11.53 14.75
C ARG A 1073 25.39 -12.45 15.03
N ALA A 1074 25.48 -12.96 16.26
CA ALA A 1074 26.48 -13.95 16.63
C ALA A 1074 26.37 -15.19 15.72
N ASN A 1075 25.16 -15.60 15.37
CA ASN A 1075 24.91 -16.73 14.47
C ASN A 1075 25.26 -16.49 12.98
N ASN A 1076 25.49 -15.24 12.55
CA ASN A 1076 25.89 -14.91 11.18
C ASN A 1076 27.42 -14.84 10.99
N VAL A 1077 28.18 -14.90 12.08
CA VAL A 1077 29.65 -14.99 12.07
C VAL A 1077 29.98 -16.42 12.44
N GLU A 1078 30.52 -17.20 11.50
CA GLU A 1078 30.97 -18.58 11.76
C GLU A 1078 31.97 -18.59 12.92
N THR A 1079 31.47 -18.84 14.12
CA THR A 1079 32.27 -19.11 15.31
C THR A 1079 31.62 -20.29 16.02
N ASP A 1080 32.46 -21.29 16.28
CA ASP A 1080 32.09 -22.60 16.75
C ASP A 1080 31.30 -22.59 18.06
N LYS A 1081 30.57 -23.70 18.22
CA LYS A 1081 29.71 -24.10 19.33
C LYS A 1081 30.38 -23.96 20.70
N GLU A 1082 30.42 -22.77 21.30
CA GLU A 1082 30.82 -22.66 22.72
C GLU A 1082 30.36 -21.38 23.46
N HIS A 1083 29.32 -20.69 22.98
CA HIS A 1083 28.78 -19.51 23.68
C HIS A 1083 27.35 -19.76 24.17
N GLN A 1084 27.19 -20.69 25.12
CA GLN A 1084 25.90 -20.94 25.77
C GLN A 1084 25.60 -20.02 26.97
N ASN A 1085 26.51 -19.15 27.41
CA ASN A 1085 26.28 -18.30 28.59
C ASN A 1085 26.96 -16.94 28.47
N VAL A 1086 26.32 -15.92 27.87
CA VAL A 1086 26.79 -14.52 28.04
C VAL A 1086 25.64 -13.52 27.91
N VAL A 1087 25.08 -13.09 29.05
CA VAL A 1087 24.89 -11.66 29.43
C VAL A 1087 24.87 -11.66 30.97
N ASP A 1088 26.05 -11.56 31.58
CA ASP A 1088 26.17 -11.38 33.02
C ASP A 1088 25.97 -9.90 33.35
N ASP A 1089 24.71 -9.52 33.52
CA ASP A 1089 24.32 -8.33 34.28
C ASP A 1089 23.56 -8.79 35.53
N GLY A 1090 24.19 -9.69 36.30
CA GLY A 1090 23.96 -10.02 37.71
C GLY A 1090 22.56 -10.40 38.21
N SER A 1091 21.52 -10.43 37.36
CA SER A 1091 20.12 -10.48 37.85
C SER A 1091 19.14 -11.31 37.02
N PHE A 1092 19.45 -11.65 35.76
CA PHE A 1092 18.57 -12.44 34.90
C PHE A 1092 19.24 -13.67 34.27
N LEU A 1093 18.47 -14.75 34.19
CA LEU A 1093 18.82 -15.99 33.51
C LEU A 1093 17.99 -16.09 32.23
N ALA A 1094 18.63 -16.06 31.05
CA ALA A 1094 17.96 -16.09 29.75
C ALA A 1094 18.37 -17.32 28.91
N THR A 1095 17.43 -17.87 28.15
CA THR A 1095 17.63 -18.95 27.18
C THR A 1095 16.91 -18.61 25.87
N TYR A 1096 17.27 -19.27 24.76
CA TYR A 1096 16.68 -19.00 23.45
C TYR A 1096 16.16 -20.27 22.77
N ALA A 1097 15.14 -20.09 21.94
CA ALA A 1097 14.54 -21.14 21.13
C ALA A 1097 14.27 -20.64 19.71
N SER A 1098 14.52 -21.49 18.71
CA SER A 1098 14.16 -21.24 17.31
C SER A 1098 13.04 -22.16 16.86
N PHE A 1099 12.13 -21.63 16.04
CA PHE A 1099 10.97 -22.32 15.51
C PHE A 1099 10.93 -22.18 13.99
N GLU A 1100 10.54 -23.27 13.31
CA GLU A 1100 10.19 -23.25 11.90
C GLU A 1100 8.66 -23.25 11.76
N PRO A 1101 8.02 -22.10 11.48
CA PRO A 1101 6.57 -22.03 11.43
C PRO A 1101 6.03 -22.73 10.18
N ASN A 1102 4.91 -23.44 10.32
CA ASN A 1102 4.17 -24.00 9.20
C ASN A 1102 3.41 -22.91 8.40
N LYS A 1103 2.69 -23.28 7.33
CA LYS A 1103 1.90 -22.34 6.50
C LYS A 1103 0.80 -21.58 7.27
N MET A 1104 0.44 -22.03 8.47
CA MET A 1104 -0.52 -21.39 9.36
C MET A 1104 0.17 -20.54 10.45
N GLY A 1105 1.50 -20.46 10.46
CA GLY A 1105 2.26 -19.70 11.45
C GLY A 1105 2.43 -20.41 12.80
N LEU A 1106 2.27 -21.73 12.86
CA LEU A 1106 2.46 -22.56 14.07
C LEU A 1106 3.84 -23.22 14.03
N GLY A 1107 4.61 -23.12 15.12
CA GLY A 1107 5.93 -23.76 15.25
C GLY A 1107 6.13 -24.40 16.62
N PHE A 1108 6.99 -25.42 16.67
CA PHE A 1108 7.34 -26.14 17.90
C PHE A 1108 8.85 -26.12 18.12
N SER A 1109 9.28 -26.05 19.38
CA SER A 1109 10.69 -26.08 19.77
C SER A 1109 10.84 -26.60 21.21
N THR A 1110 12.06 -26.88 21.63
CA THR A 1110 12.38 -27.30 22.99
C THR A 1110 13.60 -26.55 23.49
N CYS A 1111 13.62 -26.14 24.76
CA CYS A 1111 14.78 -25.49 25.35
C CYS A 1111 15.04 -25.93 26.80
N LEU A 1112 16.25 -25.66 27.28
CA LEU A 1112 16.66 -25.85 28.67
C LEU A 1112 16.83 -24.46 29.30
N LEU A 1113 16.09 -24.20 30.38
CA LEU A 1113 16.21 -22.98 31.17
C LEU A 1113 17.00 -23.29 32.45
N ASN A 1114 18.16 -22.64 32.63
CA ASN A 1114 18.96 -22.83 33.83
C ASN A 1114 18.34 -22.08 35.02
N ILE A 1115 17.77 -22.83 35.97
CA ILE A 1115 17.16 -22.29 37.20
C ILE A 1115 17.91 -22.73 38.47
N SER A 1116 19.10 -23.32 38.31
CA SER A 1116 19.86 -23.96 39.40
C SER A 1116 20.22 -23.02 40.55
N HIS A 1117 20.40 -21.72 40.25
CA HIS A 1117 20.77 -20.69 41.23
C HIS A 1117 19.58 -19.93 41.85
N LEU A 1118 18.34 -20.25 41.46
CA LEU A 1118 17.15 -19.55 41.96
C LEU A 1118 16.71 -20.09 43.33
N PRO A 1119 16.35 -19.22 44.29
CA PRO A 1119 15.81 -19.65 45.58
C PRO A 1119 14.41 -20.28 45.42
N GLU A 1120 13.91 -20.90 46.49
CA GLU A 1120 12.57 -21.51 46.49
C GLU A 1120 11.48 -20.44 46.29
N GLY A 1121 10.50 -20.67 45.41
CA GLY A 1121 9.47 -19.67 45.14
C GLY A 1121 8.84 -19.81 43.75
N SER A 1122 7.81 -19.00 43.49
CA SER A 1122 7.18 -18.90 42.18
C SER A 1122 7.80 -17.75 41.38
N TYR A 1123 8.12 -18.03 40.12
CA TYR A 1123 8.81 -17.12 39.21
C TYR A 1123 8.07 -17.01 37.87
N PRO A 1124 7.84 -15.80 37.34
CA PRO A 1124 7.32 -15.62 36.00
C PRO A 1124 8.42 -15.87 34.95
N ILE A 1125 8.05 -16.55 33.86
CA ILE A 1125 8.86 -16.68 32.65
C ILE A 1125 8.47 -15.55 31.72
N LYS A 1126 9.33 -14.53 31.63
CA LYS A 1126 9.19 -13.45 30.66
C LYS A 1126 9.66 -13.96 29.30
N TRP A 1127 8.96 -13.60 28.24
CA TRP A 1127 9.33 -14.01 26.90
C TRP A 1127 9.07 -12.90 25.88
N HIS A 1128 9.89 -12.89 24.83
CA HIS A 1128 9.70 -12.05 23.65
C HIS A 1128 10.05 -12.85 22.41
N SER A 1129 9.46 -12.54 21.27
CA SER A 1129 9.77 -13.23 20.02
C SER A 1129 9.93 -12.30 18.83
N CYS A 1130 10.64 -12.77 17.83
CA CYS A 1130 10.88 -12.08 16.57
C CYS A 1130 10.90 -13.06 15.41
N CYS A 1131 10.64 -12.58 14.20
CA CYS A 1131 10.75 -13.40 13.00
C CYS A 1131 11.63 -12.75 11.93
N VAL A 1132 12.20 -13.59 11.07
CA VAL A 1132 12.94 -13.18 9.89
C VAL A 1132 12.15 -13.56 8.64
N ASP A 1133 11.89 -12.60 7.76
CA ASP A 1133 11.19 -12.87 6.50
C ASP A 1133 12.12 -13.45 5.42
N ASP A 1134 11.54 -13.85 4.29
CA ASP A 1134 12.23 -14.43 3.13
C ASP A 1134 13.26 -13.50 2.48
N ARG A 1135 13.27 -12.22 2.84
CA ARG A 1135 14.25 -11.22 2.41
C ARG A 1135 15.33 -10.94 3.47
N GLY A 1136 15.28 -11.65 4.60
CA GLY A 1136 16.23 -11.49 5.69
C GLY A 1136 15.89 -10.34 6.64
N PHE A 1137 14.69 -9.76 6.57
CA PHE A 1137 14.31 -8.66 7.46
C PHE A 1137 13.79 -9.16 8.81
N TYR A 1138 14.24 -8.46 9.84
CA TYR A 1138 13.88 -8.69 11.23
C TYR A 1138 12.58 -7.95 11.60
N TRP A 1139 11.65 -8.67 12.21
CA TRP A 1139 10.40 -8.14 12.75
C TRP A 1139 10.19 -8.61 14.19
N ASN A 1140 9.85 -7.69 15.08
CA ASN A 1140 9.43 -8.01 16.44
C ASN A 1140 7.98 -8.52 16.43
N LEU A 1141 7.69 -9.56 17.21
CA LEU A 1141 6.35 -10.10 17.35
C LEU A 1141 5.83 -9.78 18.74
N LEU A 1142 4.66 -9.15 18.79
CA LEU A 1142 4.05 -8.75 20.06
C LEU A 1142 3.49 -9.97 20.80
N PRO A 1143 3.76 -10.12 22.12
CA PRO A 1143 3.17 -11.18 22.91
C PRO A 1143 1.68 -10.91 23.14
N LEU A 1144 0.82 -11.85 22.73
CA LEU A 1144 -0.64 -11.73 22.82
C LEU A 1144 -1.26 -12.51 23.98
N ASN A 1145 -0.48 -13.34 24.67
CA ASN A 1145 -0.91 -14.12 25.82
C ASN A 1145 -0.02 -13.87 27.06
N ASN A 1146 -0.54 -14.24 28.23
CA ASN A 1146 0.07 -13.97 29.52
C ASN A 1146 1.38 -14.74 29.74
N GLU A 1147 2.24 -14.20 30.61
CA GLU A 1147 3.46 -14.87 31.08
C GLU A 1147 3.12 -16.16 31.83
N SER A 1148 3.89 -17.22 31.58
CA SER A 1148 3.77 -18.49 32.30
C SER A 1148 4.55 -18.43 33.61
N VAL A 1149 4.10 -19.15 34.64
CA VAL A 1149 4.76 -19.17 35.96
C VAL A 1149 5.22 -20.58 36.28
N PHE A 1150 6.43 -20.71 36.84
CA PHE A 1150 6.92 -21.96 37.41
C PHE A 1150 7.20 -21.79 38.90
N THR A 1151 7.10 -22.88 39.65
CA THR A 1151 7.33 -22.88 41.11
C THR A 1151 8.42 -23.87 41.48
N ILE A 1152 9.45 -23.37 42.15
CA ILE A 1152 10.52 -24.15 42.75
C ILE A 1152 10.09 -24.52 44.18
N LYS A 1153 10.09 -25.81 44.51
CA LYS A 1153 9.87 -26.32 45.89
C LYS A 1153 11.11 -27.06 46.40
N LYS A 1154 11.41 -26.94 47.69
CA LYS A 1154 12.28 -27.89 48.39
C LYS A 1154 11.50 -29.19 48.61
N THR A 1155 12.12 -30.33 48.30
CA THR A 1155 11.67 -31.62 48.85
C THR A 1155 12.07 -31.72 50.30
#